data_AF-A0A2P4Z8H1-F1
#
_entry.id   AF-A0A2P4Z8H1-F1
#
_cell.length_a   1.000
_cell.length_b   1.000
_cell.length_c   1.000
_cell.angle_alpha   90.00
_cell.angle_beta   90.00
_cell.angle_gamma   90.00
#
_symmetry.space_group_name_H-M   'P 1'
#
loop_
_entity.id
_entity.type
_entity.pdbx_description
1 polymer ?
#
loop_
_entity_poly.entity_id
_entity_poly.type
_entity_poly.pdbx_seq_one_letter_code
_entity_poly.pdbx_strand_id
1 'polypeptide(L)'
;MSTVQDGGHQESGSSSLDSQNGHQDDIESMYQYSQLLSSGNIRLLRLLPHGDKYAPLQCQLFDYPMQELEDGPHMYEALSYVWGSSEKPHTVFVNGNTMAITSNLHEVLVRLRDRVIERVLWIDAICIDQSNTTERGEQIRHMAEIYCKANRVTVWLGESADDSDQVLKSIRMAADEEVPRASDNTVDGQAILTMLKRPWFRRIWVLQEIAAAQNIVIMCGSTRIDGYAFSLGLPSLLSYADIPDHIRSVTYLMRGSIFRPKYSFNMSGDVSLDIRPLGELIDMYHAQEATERHDKIFALLGMSSDNLATAGLVPNYTISWDKLMAQAVRFILGEDVLIKTWAHLQAAVISAKGHVIGSVTSVRSTEGTYRNDRQILNIKTKDNTSLSWTVQATAKPIQVGDICCHLSGAAKPMIIRSYTDYFSVIMTGFMPPNYDEVQSANFDSSQEPSTRDLLLIWDWETSSDKMSDGKYETWLSSRVPGDQHEQSECQPDKQTRLWNAVMIMSDAGSNKTLVIDTLKEMKETYTRDFGEADPRTLACMSKLSLAYGRAGYIWEAEIEFWCMIWARMDLQDGYQNVIRDLSSFGAMWKGYSQSYRATNLEKTADLLRSLGSFSLTAEEVVEAIRAIYPEIAISLVRRRLRNSRRVRPTATGAEERARDIRKVNQHFARKSLDTENVEGLLMEAIEQGNVEATFLLLCQKEVEVSEDMVTKAIKKYDDSTAWCLLGREKGGIQITERVVIAAATKSSESVLQYLLERHRDKVLITEEVVFAAVQNKERSVLNYLLERWGSETLITKKVAIAAARNEFFPALKILLHEKGSEIEITEDVVLAAAFNREKTVLHMLLQERGDEIQITTAAIQAARKNGNNLALQYLLNKKREQRGSSAKDSSG
;
A
#
# COMPACT_ATOMS: atom_id res chain seq x y z
N MET A 1 87.21 -3.90 7.99
CA MET A 1 87.56 -5.17 8.65
C MET A 1 86.68 -6.22 8.00
N SER A 2 87.11 -7.18 7.22
CA SER A 2 88.41 -7.72 6.80
C SER A 2 88.03 -8.57 5.57
N THR A 3 88.56 -8.32 4.36
CA THR A 3 89.72 -9.05 3.79
C THR A 3 89.55 -10.57 3.92
N VAL A 4 89.68 -11.43 2.90
CA VAL A 4 90.55 -11.44 1.71
C VAL A 4 90.28 -12.80 1.02
N GLN A 5 90.15 -12.86 -0.32
CA GLN A 5 91.12 -13.41 -1.30
C GLN A 5 91.54 -14.89 -1.04
N ASP A 6 91.90 -15.74 -2.00
CA ASP A 6 92.43 -15.53 -3.34
C ASP A 6 92.54 -16.86 -4.10
N GLY A 7 92.71 -16.75 -5.42
CA GLY A 7 93.55 -17.64 -6.24
C GLY A 7 92.92 -18.96 -6.73
N GLY A 8 92.92 -19.32 -8.01
CA GLY A 8 93.65 -18.80 -9.17
C GLY A 8 94.43 -19.92 -9.88
N HIS A 9 94.19 -20.04 -11.20
CA HIS A 9 95.07 -20.63 -12.24
C HIS A 9 95.19 -22.19 -12.30
N GLN A 10 95.34 -22.86 -13.45
CA GLN A 10 95.53 -22.46 -14.86
C GLN A 10 95.32 -23.68 -15.80
N GLU A 11 94.61 -23.42 -16.91
CA GLU A 11 94.82 -23.80 -18.32
C GLU A 11 95.34 -25.16 -18.85
N SER A 12 94.81 -25.44 -20.06
CA SER A 12 95.22 -26.33 -21.17
C SER A 12 94.63 -27.76 -21.15
N GLY A 13 94.00 -28.29 -22.21
CA GLY A 13 93.68 -27.78 -23.55
C GLY A 13 93.09 -28.90 -24.44
N SER A 14 92.37 -28.47 -25.49
CA SER A 14 92.05 -29.13 -26.77
C SER A 14 90.97 -30.23 -26.93
N SER A 15 90.08 -29.90 -27.89
CA SER A 15 89.42 -30.70 -28.97
C SER A 15 88.23 -31.64 -28.68
N SER A 16 87.03 -31.08 -28.94
CA SER A 16 85.92 -31.53 -29.80
C SER A 16 85.35 -32.97 -29.79
N LEU A 17 84.00 -32.99 -29.77
CA LEU A 17 82.98 -34.02 -30.13
C LEU A 17 82.58 -35.03 -29.04
N ASP A 18 81.48 -34.76 -28.30
CA ASP A 18 80.13 -35.25 -28.62
C ASP A 18 79.10 -35.02 -27.48
N SER A 19 77.87 -34.70 -27.87
CA SER A 19 76.59 -34.82 -27.12
C SER A 19 76.45 -34.10 -25.76
N GLN A 20 75.98 -32.84 -25.80
CA GLN A 20 75.33 -32.20 -24.66
C GLN A 20 73.85 -32.59 -24.58
N ASN A 21 73.51 -33.45 -23.64
CA ASN A 21 72.18 -33.46 -23.01
C ASN A 21 72.11 -32.25 -22.07
N GLY A 22 71.44 -31.19 -22.52
CA GLY A 22 71.02 -30.09 -21.66
C GLY A 22 69.59 -30.31 -21.20
N HIS A 23 69.42 -30.88 -20.00
CA HIS A 23 68.22 -30.63 -19.21
C HIS A 23 68.29 -29.18 -18.75
N GLN A 24 67.47 -28.33 -19.38
CA GLN A 24 67.28 -26.95 -18.96
C GLN A 24 66.03 -26.92 -18.09
N ASP A 25 66.21 -26.55 -16.82
CA ASP A 25 65.14 -26.27 -15.87
C ASP A 25 64.25 -25.15 -16.43
N ASP A 26 63.06 -25.50 -16.92
CA ASP A 26 62.04 -24.53 -17.32
C ASP A 26 61.49 -23.84 -16.06
N ILE A 27 61.92 -22.59 -15.84
CA ILE A 27 61.26 -21.68 -14.91
C ILE A 27 59.86 -21.39 -15.49
N GLU A 28 58.82 -22.04 -14.96
CA GLU A 28 57.44 -21.81 -15.37
C GLU A 28 57.07 -20.33 -15.17
N SER A 29 56.96 -19.57 -16.28
CA SER A 29 56.63 -18.16 -16.23
C SER A 29 55.14 -17.91 -16.02
N MET A 30 54.78 -16.85 -15.29
CA MET A 30 53.38 -16.45 -15.11
C MET A 30 52.80 -15.88 -16.40
N TYR A 31 51.53 -16.16 -16.68
CA TYR A 31 50.84 -15.65 -17.85
C TYR A 31 50.74 -14.12 -17.84
N GLN A 32 50.97 -13.47 -18.99
CA GLN A 32 50.82 -12.04 -19.20
C GLN A 32 49.81 -11.78 -20.32
N TYR A 33 48.87 -10.87 -20.08
CA TYR A 33 47.85 -10.49 -21.06
C TYR A 33 48.44 -9.65 -22.20
N SER A 34 48.07 -9.98 -23.44
CA SER A 34 48.27 -9.11 -24.59
C SER A 34 47.16 -8.05 -24.65
N GLN A 35 47.49 -6.85 -25.11
CA GLN A 35 46.48 -5.82 -25.35
C GLN A 35 45.50 -6.27 -26.44
N LEU A 36 44.20 -6.07 -26.21
CA LEU A 36 43.17 -6.36 -27.21
C LEU A 36 43.35 -5.48 -28.45
N LEU A 37 43.15 -6.06 -29.63
CA LEU A 37 43.35 -5.38 -30.92
C LEU A 37 42.36 -4.23 -31.18
N SER A 38 41.15 -4.29 -30.60
CA SER A 38 40.11 -3.25 -30.73
C SER A 38 39.08 -3.34 -29.59
N SER A 39 38.25 -2.31 -29.42
CA SER A 39 37.18 -2.27 -28.41
C SER A 39 36.05 -3.27 -28.66
N GLY A 40 35.95 -3.86 -29.86
CA GLY A 40 34.95 -4.88 -30.21
C GLY A 40 35.41 -6.32 -30.04
N ASN A 41 36.65 -6.52 -29.59
CA ASN A 41 37.24 -7.85 -29.43
C ASN A 41 37.12 -8.34 -27.99
N ILE A 42 36.92 -9.65 -27.86
CA ILE A 42 36.96 -10.36 -26.58
C ILE A 42 38.04 -11.43 -26.63
N ARG A 43 38.49 -11.93 -25.49
CA ARG A 43 39.32 -13.14 -25.45
C ARG A 43 38.43 -14.36 -25.21
N LEU A 44 38.73 -15.46 -25.89
CA LEU A 44 38.09 -16.76 -25.67
C LEU A 44 39.13 -17.77 -25.19
N LEU A 45 38.69 -18.63 -24.27
CA LEU A 45 39.48 -19.72 -23.71
C LEU A 45 39.19 -21.01 -24.45
N ARG A 46 40.18 -21.57 -25.14
CA ARG A 46 40.14 -22.94 -25.66
C ARG A 46 40.68 -23.89 -24.59
N LEU A 47 39.79 -24.65 -23.98
CA LEU A 47 40.11 -25.73 -23.04
C LEU A 47 40.48 -27.00 -23.81
N LEU A 48 41.71 -27.47 -23.65
CA LEU A 48 42.23 -28.63 -24.37
C LEU A 48 41.74 -29.95 -23.75
N PRO A 49 41.44 -30.97 -24.58
CA PRO A 49 40.99 -32.26 -24.11
C PRO A 49 42.14 -33.06 -23.51
N HIS A 50 41.82 -33.99 -22.61
CA HIS A 50 42.80 -34.94 -22.11
C HIS A 50 42.16 -36.28 -21.72
N GLY A 51 42.78 -37.40 -22.10
CA GLY A 51 42.25 -38.74 -21.82
C GLY A 51 42.19 -39.09 -20.33
N ASP A 52 43.18 -38.63 -19.55
CA ASP A 52 43.17 -38.69 -18.09
C ASP A 52 42.48 -37.47 -17.48
N LYS A 53 41.48 -37.73 -16.63
CA LYS A 53 40.69 -36.73 -15.91
C LYS A 53 41.49 -35.98 -14.85
N TYR A 54 42.60 -36.55 -14.36
CA TYR A 54 43.45 -35.95 -13.33
C TYR A 54 44.64 -35.18 -13.90
N ALA A 55 44.86 -35.23 -15.21
CA ALA A 55 45.94 -34.47 -15.84
C ALA A 55 45.75 -32.96 -15.63
N PRO A 56 46.83 -32.17 -15.59
CA PRO A 56 46.75 -30.71 -15.48
C PRO A 56 45.84 -30.09 -16.55
N LEU A 57 45.13 -29.02 -16.19
CA LEU A 57 44.32 -28.27 -17.14
C LEU A 57 45.24 -27.48 -18.07
N GLN A 58 45.08 -27.68 -19.38
CA GLN A 58 45.78 -26.93 -20.42
C GLN A 58 44.78 -26.15 -21.26
N CYS A 59 45.09 -24.89 -21.51
CA CYS A 59 44.23 -23.94 -22.18
C CYS A 59 45.03 -23.07 -23.16
N GLN A 60 44.33 -22.51 -24.15
CA GLN A 60 44.84 -21.46 -25.02
C GLN A 60 43.91 -20.25 -24.96
N LEU A 61 44.47 -19.05 -24.88
CA LEU A 61 43.71 -17.79 -24.93
C LEU A 61 43.97 -17.10 -26.27
N PHE A 62 42.89 -16.69 -26.95
CA PHE A 62 42.97 -16.04 -28.27
C PHE A 62 41.92 -14.93 -28.42
N ASP A 63 42.25 -13.91 -29.21
CA ASP A 63 41.36 -12.79 -29.52
C ASP A 63 40.26 -13.21 -30.50
N TYR A 64 39.06 -12.68 -30.29
CA TYR A 64 37.86 -13.00 -31.05
C TYR A 64 37.08 -11.73 -31.40
N PRO A 65 36.89 -11.40 -32.70
CA PRO A 65 36.13 -10.23 -33.12
C PRO A 65 34.61 -10.51 -33.07
N MET A 66 33.88 -9.79 -32.19
CA MET A 66 32.43 -10.00 -32.05
C MET A 66 31.59 -9.34 -33.15
N GLN A 67 32.14 -8.33 -33.84
CA GLN A 67 31.41 -7.43 -34.74
C GLN A 67 31.49 -7.85 -36.22
N GLU A 68 32.40 -8.77 -36.57
CA GLU A 68 32.69 -9.15 -37.97
C GLU A 68 31.86 -10.34 -38.49
N LEU A 69 31.06 -10.98 -37.63
CA LEU A 69 30.32 -12.20 -37.95
C LEU A 69 28.81 -11.93 -37.98
N GLU A 70 28.11 -12.54 -38.95
CA GLU A 70 26.66 -12.44 -39.16
C GLU A 70 25.82 -12.81 -37.91
N ASP A 71 24.53 -12.46 -37.92
CA ASP A 71 23.52 -12.50 -36.82
C ASP A 71 23.22 -13.91 -36.21
N GLY A 72 24.13 -14.88 -36.30
CA GLY A 72 24.05 -16.23 -35.72
C GLY A 72 24.69 -16.35 -34.33
N PRO A 73 24.35 -17.40 -33.55
CA PRO A 73 25.08 -17.70 -32.31
C PRO A 73 26.53 -18.06 -32.64
N HIS A 74 27.45 -17.50 -31.86
CA HIS A 74 28.87 -17.74 -32.02
C HIS A 74 29.25 -19.07 -31.36
N MET A 75 30.28 -19.73 -31.89
CA MET A 75 30.66 -21.10 -31.51
C MET A 75 31.47 -21.17 -30.20
N TYR A 76 31.06 -20.41 -29.18
CA TYR A 76 31.59 -20.48 -27.82
C TYR A 76 30.47 -20.64 -26.78
N GLU A 77 30.81 -21.19 -25.62
CA GLU A 77 29.91 -21.27 -24.46
C GLU A 77 30.33 -20.22 -23.42
N ALA A 78 29.38 -19.54 -22.77
CA ALA A 78 29.68 -18.63 -21.67
C ALA A 78 29.45 -19.33 -20.32
N LEU A 79 30.33 -19.10 -19.34
CA LEU A 79 30.24 -19.70 -18.02
C LEU A 79 29.66 -18.72 -16.99
N SER A 80 28.51 -19.07 -16.43
CA SER A 80 27.89 -18.36 -15.29
C SER A 80 28.16 -19.15 -14.00
N TYR A 81 29.05 -18.65 -13.14
CA TYR A 81 29.50 -19.35 -11.94
C TYR A 81 29.93 -18.35 -10.85
N VAL A 82 29.97 -18.80 -9.60
CA VAL A 82 30.48 -18.01 -8.46
C VAL A 82 32.01 -18.09 -8.43
N TRP A 83 32.72 -16.96 -8.36
CA TRP A 83 34.19 -17.00 -8.34
C TRP A 83 34.74 -17.82 -7.16
N GLY A 84 34.14 -17.69 -5.97
CA GLY A 84 34.57 -18.41 -4.77
C GLY A 84 35.82 -17.81 -4.12
N SER A 85 36.40 -18.52 -3.17
CA SER A 85 37.58 -18.06 -2.42
C SER A 85 38.87 -18.18 -3.23
N SER A 86 39.73 -17.16 -3.12
CA SER A 86 41.10 -17.13 -3.67
C SER A 86 42.16 -17.62 -2.68
N GLU A 87 41.79 -18.06 -1.47
CA GLU A 87 42.74 -18.45 -0.41
C GLU A 87 43.60 -19.67 -0.76
N LYS A 88 43.08 -20.57 -1.61
CA LYS A 88 43.79 -21.77 -2.10
C LYS A 88 43.61 -21.87 -3.62
N PRO A 89 44.38 -21.09 -4.39
CA PRO A 89 44.26 -21.10 -5.84
C PRO A 89 44.80 -22.43 -6.40
N HIS A 90 44.19 -22.87 -7.49
CA HIS A 90 44.72 -23.95 -8.33
C HIS A 90 45.43 -23.32 -9.53
N THR A 91 46.28 -24.09 -10.20
CA THR A 91 47.01 -23.62 -11.38
C THR A 91 46.43 -24.22 -12.65
N VAL A 92 46.27 -23.38 -13.67
CA VAL A 92 45.98 -23.79 -15.05
C VAL A 92 47.11 -23.31 -15.96
N PHE A 93 47.43 -24.08 -17.00
CA PHE A 93 48.41 -23.68 -18.00
C PHE A 93 47.71 -22.99 -19.17
N VAL A 94 47.99 -21.70 -19.38
CA VAL A 94 47.45 -20.90 -20.49
C VAL A 94 48.59 -20.53 -21.43
N ASN A 95 48.51 -20.96 -22.69
CA ASN A 95 49.57 -20.75 -23.69
C ASN A 95 50.96 -21.21 -23.20
N GLY A 96 51.02 -22.25 -22.37
CA GLY A 96 52.26 -22.79 -21.77
C GLY A 96 52.71 -22.12 -20.47
N ASN A 97 52.07 -21.03 -20.06
CA ASN A 97 52.40 -20.28 -18.84
C ASN A 97 51.41 -20.56 -17.71
N THR A 98 51.82 -20.35 -16.47
CA THR A 98 50.99 -20.62 -15.30
C THR A 98 50.04 -19.45 -15.01
N MET A 99 48.78 -19.78 -14.68
CA MET A 99 47.77 -18.83 -14.21
C MET A 99 47.07 -19.40 -12.99
N ALA A 100 46.92 -18.58 -11.95
CA ALA A 100 46.19 -18.93 -10.73
C ALA A 100 44.68 -18.76 -10.95
N ILE A 101 43.90 -19.76 -10.59
CA ILE A 101 42.43 -19.77 -10.65
C ILE A 101 41.83 -20.22 -9.32
N THR A 102 40.60 -19.82 -9.04
CA THR A 102 39.91 -20.24 -7.81
C THR A 102 39.58 -21.74 -7.83
N SER A 103 39.35 -22.31 -6.64
CA SER A 103 38.96 -23.73 -6.52
C SER A 103 37.66 -24.03 -7.28
N ASN A 104 36.65 -23.15 -7.19
CA ASN A 104 35.38 -23.36 -7.90
C ASN A 104 35.55 -23.31 -9.43
N LEU A 105 36.42 -22.43 -9.94
CA LEU A 105 36.72 -22.37 -11.37
C LEU A 105 37.47 -23.63 -11.85
N HIS A 106 38.41 -24.13 -11.04
CA HIS A 106 39.10 -25.38 -11.34
C HIS A 106 38.13 -26.58 -11.41
N GLU A 107 37.22 -26.71 -10.44
CA GLU A 107 36.21 -27.77 -10.41
C GLU A 107 35.35 -27.80 -11.68
N VAL A 108 34.82 -26.64 -12.09
CA VAL A 108 33.99 -26.57 -13.29
C VAL A 108 34.80 -26.79 -14.57
N LEU A 109 36.04 -26.32 -14.67
CA LEU A 109 36.90 -26.59 -15.83
C LEU A 109 37.22 -28.09 -15.95
N VAL A 110 37.54 -28.77 -14.84
CA VAL A 110 37.71 -30.23 -14.83
C VAL A 110 36.43 -30.94 -15.28
N ARG A 111 35.26 -30.43 -14.86
CA ARG A 111 33.95 -30.99 -15.25
C ARG A 111 33.60 -30.75 -16.72
N LEU A 112 34.01 -29.60 -17.27
CA LEU A 112 33.75 -29.21 -18.65
C LEU A 112 34.74 -29.81 -19.63
N ARG A 113 35.96 -30.15 -19.19
CA ARG A 113 37.00 -30.77 -20.03
C ARG A 113 36.52 -32.10 -20.58
N ASP A 114 36.45 -32.17 -21.90
CA ASP A 114 36.18 -33.42 -22.61
C ASP A 114 37.46 -34.25 -22.76
N ARG A 115 37.31 -35.55 -23.04
CA ARG A 115 38.46 -36.45 -23.20
C ARG A 115 39.09 -36.38 -24.59
N VAL A 116 38.35 -35.91 -25.57
CA VAL A 116 38.71 -36.00 -26.99
C VAL A 116 38.61 -34.65 -27.69
N ILE A 117 37.59 -33.84 -27.37
CA ILE A 117 37.27 -32.63 -28.14
C ILE A 117 37.55 -31.36 -27.31
N GLU A 118 38.26 -30.40 -27.90
CA GLU A 118 38.45 -29.09 -27.28
C GLU A 118 37.15 -28.30 -27.12
N ARG A 119 37.10 -27.42 -26.12
CA ARG A 119 35.92 -26.58 -25.85
C ARG A 119 36.30 -25.11 -25.81
N VAL A 120 35.53 -24.27 -26.49
CA VAL A 120 35.74 -22.81 -26.51
C VAL A 120 34.77 -22.17 -25.53
N LEU A 121 35.32 -21.48 -24.53
CA LEU A 121 34.61 -20.91 -23.40
C LEU A 121 34.91 -19.41 -23.27
N TRP A 122 33.92 -18.64 -22.84
CA TRP A 122 34.14 -17.32 -22.27
C TRP A 122 33.96 -17.38 -20.76
N ILE A 123 34.99 -16.96 -20.02
CA ILE A 123 35.04 -16.98 -18.56
C ILE A 123 35.62 -15.65 -18.11
N ASP A 124 34.80 -14.80 -17.49
CA ASP A 124 35.17 -13.45 -17.04
C ASP A 124 36.52 -13.37 -16.30
N ALA A 125 36.78 -14.28 -15.37
CA ALA A 125 38.01 -14.29 -14.55
C ALA A 125 39.29 -14.62 -15.34
N ILE A 126 39.18 -15.20 -16.54
CA ILE A 126 40.33 -15.57 -17.39
C ILE A 126 40.38 -14.71 -18.65
N CYS A 127 39.23 -14.45 -19.28
CA CYS A 127 39.14 -13.76 -20.56
C CYS A 127 39.33 -12.24 -20.45
N ILE A 128 39.06 -11.66 -19.27
CA ILE A 128 39.25 -10.24 -18.98
C ILE A 128 40.51 -10.07 -18.15
N ASP A 129 41.36 -9.11 -18.51
CA ASP A 129 42.45 -8.66 -17.64
C ASP A 129 41.87 -7.88 -16.45
N GLN A 130 41.64 -8.59 -15.35
CA GLN A 130 41.07 -8.04 -14.11
C GLN A 130 41.96 -6.97 -13.46
N SER A 131 43.24 -6.88 -13.84
CA SER A 131 44.17 -5.85 -13.34
C SER A 131 44.07 -4.53 -14.09
N ASN A 132 43.52 -4.54 -15.31
CA ASN A 132 43.32 -3.36 -16.14
C ASN A 132 41.88 -2.84 -16.01
N THR A 133 41.70 -1.79 -15.20
CA THR A 133 40.37 -1.22 -14.90
C THR A 133 39.66 -0.64 -16.13
N THR A 134 40.40 -0.13 -17.11
CA THR A 134 39.84 0.38 -18.36
C THR A 134 39.29 -0.77 -19.20
N GLU A 135 40.10 -1.83 -19.41
CA GLU A 135 39.65 -3.03 -20.12
C GLU A 135 38.46 -3.67 -19.41
N ARG A 136 38.53 -3.82 -18.08
CA ARG A 136 37.43 -4.36 -17.27
C ARG A 136 36.14 -3.57 -17.46
N GLY A 137 36.19 -2.24 -17.44
CA GLY A 137 35.03 -1.37 -17.67
C GLY A 137 34.42 -1.57 -19.07
N GLU A 138 35.25 -1.63 -20.11
CA GLU A 138 34.83 -1.87 -21.49
C GLU A 138 34.23 -3.27 -21.67
N GLN A 139 34.88 -4.33 -21.19
CA GLN A 139 34.39 -5.70 -21.31
C GLN A 139 33.08 -5.90 -20.53
N ILE A 140 32.91 -5.24 -19.37
CA ILE A 140 31.67 -5.29 -18.59
C ILE A 140 30.51 -4.64 -19.37
N ARG A 141 30.76 -3.54 -20.09
CA ARG A 141 29.77 -2.93 -20.98
C ARG A 141 29.31 -3.91 -22.07
N HIS A 142 30.18 -4.81 -22.51
CA HIS A 142 29.85 -5.84 -23.51
C HIS A 142 29.26 -7.14 -22.94
N MET A 143 29.12 -7.31 -21.61
CA MET A 143 28.67 -8.58 -21.02
C MET A 143 27.32 -9.05 -21.56
N ALA A 144 26.33 -8.17 -21.74
CA ALA A 144 25.02 -8.56 -22.29
C ALA A 144 25.18 -9.16 -23.69
N GLU A 145 25.99 -8.51 -24.54
CA GLU A 145 26.26 -8.95 -25.90
C GLU A 145 26.99 -10.30 -25.92
N ILE A 146 28.02 -10.48 -25.06
CA ILE A 146 28.78 -11.73 -24.96
C ILE A 146 27.88 -12.91 -24.58
N TYR A 147 27.10 -12.77 -23.50
CA TYR A 147 26.21 -13.86 -23.07
C TYR A 147 25.09 -14.14 -24.08
N CYS A 148 24.61 -13.11 -24.78
CA CYS A 148 23.61 -13.28 -25.83
C CYS A 148 24.18 -13.99 -27.06
N LYS A 149 25.41 -13.68 -27.46
CA LYS A 149 26.06 -14.25 -28.64
C LYS A 149 26.61 -15.66 -28.39
N ALA A 150 26.77 -16.08 -27.14
CA ALA A 150 27.16 -17.44 -26.81
C ALA A 150 26.15 -18.48 -27.32
N ASN A 151 26.64 -19.61 -27.83
CA ASN A 151 25.80 -20.75 -28.23
C ASN A 151 25.01 -21.34 -27.05
N ARG A 152 25.57 -21.24 -25.84
CA ARG A 152 24.95 -21.68 -24.59
C ARG A 152 25.60 -20.95 -23.42
N VAL A 153 24.80 -20.68 -22.40
CA VAL A 153 25.25 -20.30 -21.06
C VAL A 153 25.20 -21.52 -20.14
N THR A 154 26.36 -21.92 -19.63
CA THR A 154 26.46 -22.99 -18.64
C THR A 154 26.45 -22.39 -17.26
N VAL A 155 25.43 -22.70 -16.48
CA VAL A 155 25.30 -22.30 -15.08
C VAL A 155 25.93 -23.37 -14.20
N TRP A 156 26.89 -22.99 -13.35
CA TRP A 156 27.54 -23.89 -12.41
C TRP A 156 27.14 -23.59 -10.96
N LEU A 157 26.46 -24.54 -10.33
CA LEU A 157 25.99 -24.45 -8.94
C LEU A 157 26.97 -25.07 -7.92
N GLY A 158 28.12 -25.58 -8.37
CA GLY A 158 29.07 -26.33 -7.53
C GLY A 158 28.92 -27.85 -7.64
N GLU A 159 29.81 -28.58 -6.97
CA GLU A 159 29.76 -30.04 -6.87
C GLU A 159 28.49 -30.56 -6.17
N SER A 160 28.16 -31.83 -6.40
CA SER A 160 27.02 -32.48 -5.75
C SER A 160 27.22 -32.55 -4.24
N ALA A 161 26.28 -31.97 -3.49
CA ALA A 161 26.21 -32.01 -2.04
C ALA A 161 24.75 -31.81 -1.60
N ASP A 162 24.40 -32.23 -0.39
CA ASP A 162 23.05 -32.03 0.18
C ASP A 162 21.92 -32.52 -0.75
N ASP A 163 22.13 -33.69 -1.37
CA ASP A 163 21.21 -34.34 -2.32
C ASP A 163 20.84 -33.48 -3.55
N SER A 164 21.64 -32.47 -3.89
CA SER A 164 21.34 -31.55 -4.99
C SER A 164 21.19 -32.22 -6.37
N ASP A 165 21.86 -33.36 -6.59
CA ASP A 165 21.70 -34.14 -7.83
C ASP A 165 20.32 -34.81 -7.91
N GLN A 166 19.82 -35.34 -6.78
CA GLN A 166 18.47 -35.90 -6.69
C GLN A 166 17.39 -34.82 -6.78
N VAL A 167 17.66 -33.65 -6.19
CA VAL A 167 16.80 -32.45 -6.33
C VAL A 167 16.67 -32.06 -7.81
N LEU A 168 17.77 -31.92 -8.55
CA LEU A 168 17.73 -31.56 -9.98
C LEU A 168 17.01 -32.60 -10.84
N LYS A 169 17.18 -33.90 -10.54
CA LYS A 169 16.42 -34.96 -11.23
C LYS A 169 14.92 -34.83 -10.96
N SER A 170 14.54 -34.52 -9.72
CA SER A 170 13.13 -34.41 -9.32
C SER A 170 12.46 -33.18 -9.92
N ILE A 171 13.16 -32.04 -9.95
CA ILE A 171 12.69 -30.85 -10.68
C ILE A 171 12.47 -31.19 -12.16
N ARG A 172 13.39 -31.95 -12.79
CA ARG A 172 13.23 -32.36 -14.19
C ARG A 172 12.00 -33.24 -14.40
N MET A 173 11.78 -34.24 -13.54
CA MET A 173 10.60 -35.11 -13.63
C MET A 173 9.30 -34.32 -13.42
N ALA A 174 9.31 -33.35 -12.50
CA ALA A 174 8.14 -32.50 -12.23
C ALA A 174 7.83 -31.49 -13.35
N ALA A 175 8.76 -31.27 -14.28
CA ALA A 175 8.55 -30.44 -15.46
C ALA A 175 7.84 -31.19 -16.60
N ASP A 176 7.78 -32.53 -16.55
CA ASP A 176 7.13 -33.36 -17.56
C ASP A 176 5.68 -33.66 -17.15
N GLU A 177 4.71 -33.15 -17.92
CA GLU A 177 3.27 -33.29 -17.64
C GLU A 177 2.74 -34.70 -17.91
N GLU A 178 3.45 -35.55 -18.67
CA GLU A 178 3.02 -36.91 -19.04
C GLU A 178 3.33 -37.97 -17.96
N VAL A 179 4.18 -37.64 -16.99
CA VAL A 179 4.51 -38.54 -15.88
C VAL A 179 3.40 -38.46 -14.82
N PRO A 180 2.65 -39.54 -14.53
CA PRO A 180 1.64 -39.52 -13.49
C PRO A 180 2.26 -39.04 -12.17
N ARG A 181 1.60 -38.12 -11.46
CA ARG A 181 2.00 -37.60 -10.13
C ARG A 181 1.96 -38.67 -9.01
N ALA A 182 2.35 -39.91 -9.31
CA ALA A 182 2.15 -41.06 -8.47
C ALA A 182 3.43 -41.47 -7.72
N SER A 183 3.24 -41.67 -6.41
CA SER A 183 4.02 -42.42 -5.42
C SER A 183 5.18 -41.72 -4.69
N ASP A 184 4.91 -41.33 -3.45
CA ASP A 184 5.70 -41.47 -2.20
C ASP A 184 7.20 -41.12 -2.11
N ASN A 185 7.85 -40.67 -3.18
CA ASN A 185 9.23 -40.17 -3.16
C ASN A 185 9.27 -38.66 -3.39
N THR A 186 8.45 -37.89 -2.66
CA THR A 186 8.59 -36.44 -2.64
C THR A 186 9.96 -36.11 -2.07
N VAL A 187 10.86 -35.60 -2.92
CA VAL A 187 12.10 -34.99 -2.43
C VAL A 187 11.75 -33.99 -1.34
N ASP A 188 12.47 -34.06 -0.24
CA ASP A 188 12.30 -33.15 0.88
C ASP A 188 12.37 -31.70 0.38
N GLY A 189 11.30 -30.92 0.60
CA GLY A 189 11.27 -29.51 0.25
C GLY A 189 12.43 -28.73 0.87
N GLN A 190 12.94 -29.19 2.02
CA GLN A 190 14.12 -28.62 2.66
C GLN A 190 15.40 -28.82 1.84
N ALA A 191 15.57 -29.95 1.15
CA ALA A 191 16.70 -30.18 0.26
C ALA A 191 16.65 -29.25 -0.97
N ILE A 192 15.45 -29.02 -1.52
CA ILE A 192 15.24 -28.03 -2.59
C ILE A 192 15.66 -26.64 -2.10
N LEU A 193 15.17 -26.22 -0.93
CA LEU A 193 15.51 -24.93 -0.35
C LEU A 193 17.01 -24.80 -0.04
N THR A 194 17.69 -25.87 0.39
CA THR A 194 19.14 -25.88 0.61
C THR A 194 19.93 -25.65 -0.69
N MET A 195 19.53 -26.29 -1.79
CA MET A 195 20.13 -26.04 -3.10
C MET A 195 19.88 -24.58 -3.57
N LEU A 196 18.67 -24.06 -3.39
CA LEU A 196 18.32 -22.68 -3.77
C LEU A 196 19.04 -21.63 -2.91
N LYS A 197 19.53 -21.98 -1.72
CA LYS A 197 20.36 -21.08 -0.88
C LYS A 197 21.79 -20.91 -1.41
N ARG A 198 22.22 -21.67 -2.41
CA ARG A 198 23.59 -21.58 -2.94
C ARG A 198 23.90 -20.19 -3.49
N PRO A 199 25.15 -19.70 -3.33
CA PRO A 199 25.49 -18.29 -3.60
C PRO A 199 25.19 -17.81 -5.03
N TRP A 200 25.21 -18.71 -6.01
CA TRP A 200 24.95 -18.37 -7.41
C TRP A 200 23.60 -17.66 -7.58
N PHE A 201 22.54 -18.16 -6.95
CA PHE A 201 21.19 -17.60 -7.07
C PHE A 201 21.03 -16.18 -6.50
N ARG A 202 21.98 -15.75 -5.65
CA ARG A 202 21.92 -14.47 -4.95
C ARG A 202 22.67 -13.36 -5.65
N ARG A 203 23.52 -13.66 -6.63
CA ARG A 203 24.39 -12.66 -7.25
C ARG A 203 23.59 -11.79 -8.22
N ILE A 204 23.84 -10.49 -8.21
CA ILE A 204 23.13 -9.61 -9.15
C ILE A 204 23.55 -9.85 -10.60
N TRP A 205 24.82 -10.16 -10.86
CA TRP A 205 25.34 -10.45 -12.21
C TRP A 205 24.61 -11.60 -12.91
N VAL A 206 24.15 -12.61 -12.17
CA VAL A 206 23.49 -13.77 -12.80
C VAL A 206 22.19 -13.38 -13.51
N LEU A 207 21.57 -12.26 -13.13
CA LEU A 207 20.36 -11.77 -13.78
C LEU A 207 20.62 -11.42 -15.24
N GLN A 208 21.67 -10.66 -15.54
CA GLN A 208 22.03 -10.28 -16.90
C GLN A 208 22.49 -11.49 -17.72
N GLU A 209 23.30 -12.37 -17.12
CA GLU A 209 23.84 -13.58 -17.75
C GLU A 209 22.72 -14.51 -18.24
N ILE A 210 21.70 -14.71 -17.39
CA ILE A 210 20.52 -15.54 -17.69
C ILE A 210 19.55 -14.81 -18.60
N ALA A 211 19.39 -13.50 -18.41
CA ALA A 211 18.47 -12.71 -19.23
C ALA A 211 18.90 -12.69 -20.70
N ALA A 212 20.21 -12.61 -20.94
CA ALA A 212 20.83 -12.61 -22.27
C ALA A 212 20.88 -13.98 -22.94
N ALA A 213 20.90 -15.07 -22.17
CA ALA A 213 21.14 -16.41 -22.68
C ALA A 213 20.06 -16.91 -23.65
N GLN A 214 20.44 -17.41 -24.82
CA GLN A 214 19.50 -18.10 -25.73
C GLN A 214 19.25 -19.56 -25.34
N ASN A 215 20.24 -20.20 -24.70
CA ASN A 215 20.19 -21.58 -24.23
C ASN A 215 20.90 -21.68 -22.88
N ILE A 216 20.22 -22.21 -21.86
CA ILE A 216 20.71 -22.29 -20.49
C ILE A 216 20.79 -23.74 -20.06
N VAL A 217 21.96 -24.18 -19.62
CA VAL A 217 22.14 -25.49 -18.98
C VAL A 217 22.64 -25.28 -17.57
N ILE A 218 21.86 -25.75 -16.59
CA ILE A 218 22.23 -25.72 -15.18
C ILE A 218 22.94 -27.02 -14.84
N MET A 219 24.12 -26.89 -14.26
CA MET A 219 24.97 -27.97 -13.81
C MET A 219 25.16 -27.92 -12.30
N CYS A 220 24.93 -29.06 -11.65
CA CYS A 220 25.37 -29.31 -10.29
C CYS A 220 26.00 -30.69 -10.22
N GLY A 221 27.27 -30.74 -9.85
CA GLY A 221 28.06 -31.93 -10.02
C GLY A 221 27.90 -32.47 -11.45
N SER A 222 27.61 -33.75 -11.59
CA SER A 222 27.50 -34.41 -12.90
C SER A 222 26.10 -34.28 -13.51
N THR A 223 25.14 -33.77 -12.74
CA THR A 223 23.74 -33.64 -13.15
C THR A 223 23.53 -32.33 -13.89
N ARG A 224 22.80 -32.41 -15.01
CA ARG A 224 22.52 -31.25 -15.88
C ARG A 224 21.03 -31.13 -16.14
N ILE A 225 20.43 -29.96 -16.03
CA ILE A 225 19.04 -29.70 -16.39
C ILE A 225 18.97 -28.48 -17.32
N ASP A 226 18.02 -28.50 -18.25
CA ASP A 226 17.69 -27.34 -19.07
C ASP A 226 17.05 -26.23 -18.22
N GLY A 227 17.39 -24.97 -18.47
CA GLY A 227 16.88 -23.83 -17.70
C GLY A 227 15.36 -23.67 -17.77
N TYR A 228 14.75 -23.94 -18.92
CA TYR A 228 13.29 -23.89 -19.06
C TYR A 228 12.62 -25.01 -18.27
N ALA A 229 13.16 -26.23 -18.33
CA ALA A 229 12.70 -27.35 -17.52
C ALA A 229 12.83 -27.06 -16.02
N PHE A 230 13.91 -26.43 -15.57
CA PHE A 230 14.08 -26.00 -14.18
C PHE A 230 12.98 -25.02 -13.75
N SER A 231 12.71 -23.99 -14.56
CA SER A 231 11.69 -22.98 -14.29
C SER A 231 10.25 -23.52 -14.32
N LEU A 232 9.99 -24.62 -15.02
CA LEU A 232 8.69 -25.31 -15.02
C LEU A 232 8.53 -26.26 -13.84
N GLY A 233 9.55 -27.06 -13.55
CA GLY A 233 9.47 -28.10 -12.53
C GLY A 233 9.51 -27.58 -11.10
N LEU A 234 10.20 -26.46 -10.84
CA LEU A 234 10.37 -25.94 -9.47
C LEU A 234 9.02 -25.53 -8.82
N PRO A 235 8.14 -24.76 -9.48
CA PRO A 235 6.82 -24.41 -8.93
C PRO A 235 5.88 -25.61 -8.73
N SER A 236 6.16 -26.75 -9.38
CA SER A 236 5.39 -28.00 -9.18
C SER A 236 5.78 -28.72 -7.88
N LEU A 237 6.93 -28.39 -7.29
CA LEU A 237 7.47 -29.05 -6.09
C LEU A 237 7.45 -28.16 -4.85
N LEU A 238 7.46 -26.83 -5.01
CA LEU A 238 7.37 -25.87 -3.91
C LEU A 238 6.19 -24.93 -4.14
N SER A 239 5.48 -24.59 -3.06
CA SER A 239 4.45 -23.57 -3.14
C SER A 239 5.07 -22.21 -3.47
N TYR A 240 4.29 -21.32 -4.08
CA TYR A 240 4.74 -19.98 -4.44
C TYR A 240 5.34 -19.22 -3.24
N ALA A 241 4.71 -19.36 -2.05
CA ALA A 241 5.14 -18.70 -0.83
C ALA A 241 6.49 -19.23 -0.30
N ASP A 242 6.83 -20.49 -0.57
CA ASP A 242 8.06 -21.13 -0.09
C ASP A 242 9.27 -20.81 -0.96
N ILE A 243 9.06 -20.46 -2.24
CA ILE A 243 10.15 -20.07 -3.15
C ILE A 243 10.65 -18.67 -2.77
N PRO A 244 11.94 -18.49 -2.41
CA PRO A 244 12.47 -17.16 -2.07
C PRO A 244 12.35 -16.16 -3.23
N ASP A 245 12.13 -14.88 -2.92
CA ASP A 245 11.90 -13.82 -3.94
C ASP A 245 13.00 -13.74 -5.00
N HIS A 246 14.27 -13.80 -4.59
CA HIS A 246 15.42 -13.79 -5.49
C HIS A 246 15.45 -14.99 -6.45
N ILE A 247 14.86 -16.13 -6.08
CA ILE A 247 14.71 -17.30 -6.96
C ILE A 247 13.60 -17.08 -7.97
N ARG A 248 12.49 -16.46 -7.56
CA ARG A 248 11.39 -16.12 -8.49
C ARG A 248 11.89 -15.18 -9.60
N SER A 249 12.72 -14.21 -9.22
CA SER A 249 13.42 -13.31 -10.15
C SER A 249 14.27 -14.04 -11.18
N VAL A 250 15.14 -14.95 -10.71
CA VAL A 250 16.02 -15.74 -11.59
C VAL A 250 15.22 -16.67 -12.51
N THR A 251 14.23 -17.37 -11.99
CA THR A 251 13.40 -18.31 -12.76
C THR A 251 12.54 -17.61 -13.80
N TYR A 252 12.03 -16.40 -13.50
CA TYR A 252 11.37 -15.54 -14.48
C TYR A 252 12.30 -15.20 -15.65
N LEU A 253 13.52 -14.71 -15.35
CA LEU A 253 14.48 -14.36 -16.39
C LEU A 253 14.87 -15.59 -17.21
N MET A 254 15.12 -16.71 -16.56
CA MET A 254 15.50 -17.98 -17.20
C MET A 254 14.40 -18.51 -18.11
N ARG A 255 13.13 -18.46 -17.68
CA ARG A 255 11.99 -18.95 -18.49
C ARG A 255 11.80 -18.11 -19.75
N GLY A 256 11.95 -16.80 -19.65
CA GLY A 256 11.75 -15.88 -20.77
C GLY A 256 12.87 -15.94 -21.81
N SER A 257 14.01 -16.55 -21.49
CA SER A 257 15.23 -16.47 -22.30
C SER A 257 15.04 -17.03 -23.72
N ILE A 258 14.24 -18.09 -23.87
CA ILE A 258 13.92 -18.71 -25.17
C ILE A 258 12.92 -17.91 -26.02
N PHE A 259 12.20 -16.96 -25.43
CA PHE A 259 11.17 -16.16 -26.10
C PHE A 259 11.62 -14.73 -26.40
N ARG A 260 12.78 -14.30 -25.88
CA ARG A 260 13.27 -12.95 -26.06
C ARG A 260 13.88 -12.75 -27.45
N PRO A 261 13.71 -11.56 -28.06
CA PRO A 261 14.57 -11.13 -29.15
C PRO A 261 16.05 -11.16 -28.70
N LYS A 262 16.98 -11.41 -29.63
CA LYS A 262 18.41 -11.50 -29.28
C LYS A 262 18.91 -10.22 -28.60
N TYR A 263 18.71 -9.06 -29.22
CA TYR A 263 19.04 -7.77 -28.64
C TYR A 263 18.43 -6.65 -29.49
N SER A 264 18.38 -5.44 -28.92
CA SER A 264 18.21 -4.19 -29.65
C SER A 264 19.49 -3.36 -29.54
N PHE A 265 19.74 -2.50 -30.53
CA PHE A 265 20.74 -1.45 -30.39
C PHE A 265 20.04 -0.21 -29.86
N ASN A 266 20.56 0.38 -28.79
CA ASN A 266 20.10 1.69 -28.36
C ASN A 266 20.65 2.79 -29.29
N MET A 267 20.19 4.03 -29.12
CA MET A 267 20.64 5.17 -29.93
C MET A 267 22.15 5.48 -29.80
N SER A 268 22.83 4.96 -28.77
CA SER A 268 24.29 5.08 -28.60
C SER A 268 25.08 3.94 -29.24
N GLY A 269 24.40 2.97 -29.87
CA GLY A 269 25.03 1.82 -30.53
C GLY A 269 25.38 0.67 -29.58
N ASP A 270 24.99 0.73 -28.30
CA ASP A 270 25.17 -0.35 -27.33
C ASP A 270 24.05 -1.37 -27.40
N VAL A 271 24.40 -2.62 -27.09
CA VAL A 271 23.46 -3.74 -26.99
C VAL A 271 22.62 -3.62 -25.72
N SER A 272 21.30 -3.61 -25.90
CA SER A 272 20.30 -3.73 -24.83
C SER A 272 19.48 -5.00 -25.02
N LEU A 273 19.16 -5.66 -23.90
CA LEU A 273 18.25 -6.80 -23.88
C LEU A 273 16.76 -6.38 -23.85
N ASP A 274 16.48 -5.07 -23.76
CA ASP A 274 15.13 -4.47 -23.76
C ASP A 274 14.16 -5.17 -22.80
N ILE A 275 14.62 -5.46 -21.57
CA ILE A 275 13.82 -6.21 -20.60
C ILE A 275 12.77 -5.32 -19.96
N ARG A 276 13.22 -4.25 -19.30
CA ARG A 276 12.40 -3.28 -18.54
C ARG A 276 13.18 -1.98 -18.31
N PRO A 277 12.50 -0.88 -17.97
CA PRO A 277 13.16 0.34 -17.50
C PRO A 277 14.03 0.09 -16.26
N LEU A 278 15.11 0.87 -16.11
CA LEU A 278 16.10 0.69 -15.06
C LEU A 278 15.50 0.80 -13.66
N GLY A 279 14.56 1.73 -13.43
CA GLY A 279 13.87 1.87 -12.14
C GLY A 279 13.12 0.60 -11.73
N GLU A 280 12.41 -0.04 -12.67
CA GLU A 280 11.72 -1.30 -12.42
C GLU A 280 12.70 -2.44 -12.14
N LEU A 281 13.81 -2.50 -12.87
CA LEU A 281 14.86 -3.50 -12.63
C LEU A 281 15.48 -3.36 -11.24
N ILE A 282 15.76 -2.13 -10.79
CA ILE A 282 16.29 -1.88 -9.45
C ILE A 282 15.24 -2.26 -8.39
N ASP A 283 13.98 -1.86 -8.56
CA ASP A 283 12.90 -2.22 -7.64
C ASP A 283 12.74 -3.74 -7.50
N MET A 284 12.96 -4.51 -8.57
CA MET A 284 12.89 -5.97 -8.57
C MET A 284 14.12 -6.63 -7.94
N TYR A 285 15.32 -6.05 -8.12
CA TYR A 285 16.57 -6.80 -7.98
C TYR A 285 17.61 -6.20 -7.04
N HIS A 286 17.40 -5.01 -6.46
CA HIS A 286 18.38 -4.38 -5.57
C HIS A 286 18.76 -5.25 -4.36
N ALA A 287 17.93 -6.24 -3.98
CA ALA A 287 18.22 -7.17 -2.88
C ALA A 287 19.25 -8.27 -3.23
N GLN A 288 19.58 -8.46 -4.52
CA GLN A 288 20.61 -9.42 -4.94
C GLN A 288 22.01 -8.99 -4.49
N GLU A 289 22.79 -9.91 -3.96
CA GLU A 289 24.13 -9.68 -3.44
C GLU A 289 25.12 -9.24 -4.56
N ALA A 290 26.03 -8.36 -4.18
CA ALA A 290 27.07 -7.81 -5.04
C ALA A 290 28.36 -7.69 -4.24
N THR A 291 29.50 -8.05 -4.86
CA THR A 291 30.82 -7.92 -4.23
C THR A 291 31.22 -6.45 -4.17
N GLU A 292 31.12 -5.74 -5.29
CA GLU A 292 31.27 -4.30 -5.38
C GLU A 292 29.89 -3.64 -5.43
N ARG A 293 29.69 -2.54 -4.70
CA ARG A 293 28.35 -1.93 -4.62
C ARG A 293 27.86 -1.39 -5.96
N HIS A 294 28.77 -0.89 -6.80
CA HIS A 294 28.50 -0.42 -8.16
C HIS A 294 27.75 -1.45 -9.01
N ASP A 295 28.02 -2.74 -8.80
CA ASP A 295 27.38 -3.83 -9.53
C ASP A 295 25.86 -3.87 -9.30
N LYS A 296 25.37 -3.31 -8.19
CA LYS A 296 23.92 -3.16 -7.92
C LYS A 296 23.18 -2.40 -9.02
N ILE A 297 23.91 -1.53 -9.74
CA ILE A 297 23.39 -0.75 -10.86
C ILE A 297 23.98 -1.27 -12.17
N PHE A 298 25.30 -1.48 -12.24
CA PHE A 298 25.98 -1.85 -13.49
C PHE A 298 25.51 -3.18 -14.08
N ALA A 299 25.20 -4.17 -13.25
CA ALA A 299 24.67 -5.46 -13.71
C ALA A 299 23.25 -5.36 -14.32
N LEU A 300 22.56 -4.23 -14.16
CA LEU A 300 21.21 -4.02 -14.68
C LEU A 300 21.20 -3.17 -15.95
N LEU A 301 22.29 -2.47 -16.28
CA LEU A 301 22.33 -1.53 -17.41
C LEU A 301 22.09 -2.24 -18.75
N GLY A 302 22.72 -3.39 -18.98
CA GLY A 302 22.52 -4.17 -20.21
C GLY A 302 21.12 -4.76 -20.35
N MET A 303 20.36 -4.86 -19.25
CA MET A 303 18.97 -5.31 -19.24
C MET A 303 17.97 -4.17 -19.48
N SER A 304 18.40 -2.92 -19.32
CA SER A 304 17.52 -1.75 -19.35
C SER A 304 16.99 -1.43 -20.74
N SER A 305 15.70 -1.14 -20.86
CA SER A 305 15.07 -0.59 -22.07
C SER A 305 15.33 0.91 -22.27
N ASP A 306 15.87 1.60 -21.26
CA ASP A 306 16.04 3.05 -21.30
C ASP A 306 17.32 3.48 -22.04
N ASN A 307 17.35 4.74 -22.51
CA ASN A 307 18.56 5.35 -23.04
C ASN A 307 19.45 5.90 -21.90
N LEU A 308 20.40 5.08 -21.46
CA LEU A 308 21.25 5.35 -20.29
C LEU A 308 22.44 6.27 -20.60
N ALA A 309 22.86 6.36 -21.87
CA ALA A 309 24.05 7.10 -22.27
C ALA A 309 23.90 8.61 -22.03
N THR A 310 22.70 9.17 -22.24
CA THR A 310 22.42 10.59 -22.01
C THR A 310 22.48 10.97 -20.53
N ALA A 311 22.33 10.02 -19.62
CA ALA A 311 22.41 10.22 -18.18
C ALA A 311 23.80 9.96 -17.59
N GLY A 312 24.78 9.56 -18.41
CA GLY A 312 26.12 9.20 -17.95
C GLY A 312 26.16 7.92 -17.11
N LEU A 313 25.12 7.08 -17.15
CA LEU A 313 25.05 5.81 -16.45
C LEU A 313 25.74 4.72 -17.27
N VAL A 314 27.07 4.70 -17.19
CA VAL A 314 27.95 3.71 -17.82
C VAL A 314 28.85 3.03 -16.80
N PRO A 315 29.29 1.76 -17.02
CA PRO A 315 30.21 1.08 -16.11
C PRO A 315 31.50 1.87 -15.91
N ASN A 316 31.66 2.45 -14.72
CA ASN A 316 32.85 3.18 -14.31
C ASN A 316 33.07 2.98 -12.81
N TYR A 317 34.02 2.12 -12.44
CA TYR A 317 34.33 1.82 -11.04
C TYR A 317 35.14 2.92 -10.33
N THR A 318 35.54 3.98 -11.03
CA THR A 318 36.23 5.13 -10.41
C THR A 318 35.27 6.16 -9.83
N ILE A 319 33.98 6.14 -10.22
CA ILE A 319 32.98 7.03 -9.64
C ILE A 319 32.74 6.63 -8.18
N SER A 320 32.51 7.60 -7.30
CA SER A 320 32.10 7.29 -5.93
C SER A 320 30.64 6.84 -5.89
N TRP A 321 30.32 5.94 -4.95
CA TRP A 321 29.00 5.32 -4.84
C TRP A 321 27.87 6.34 -4.65
N ASP A 322 28.09 7.38 -3.84
CA ASP A 322 27.14 8.46 -3.58
C ASP A 322 26.74 9.22 -4.86
N LYS A 323 27.71 9.48 -5.74
CA LYS A 323 27.49 10.15 -7.02
C LYS A 323 26.72 9.26 -7.98
N LEU A 324 27.07 7.98 -8.07
CA LEU A 324 26.37 7.00 -8.91
C LEU A 324 24.91 6.83 -8.46
N MET A 325 24.68 6.69 -7.16
CA MET A 325 23.33 6.60 -6.58
C MET A 325 22.52 7.86 -6.89
N ALA A 326 23.11 9.06 -6.73
CA ALA A 326 22.43 10.31 -7.06
C ALA A 326 22.10 10.43 -8.57
N GLN A 327 22.98 9.98 -9.46
CA GLN A 327 22.71 9.92 -10.91
C GLN A 327 21.55 8.97 -11.23
N ALA A 328 21.53 7.78 -10.63
CA ALA A 328 20.45 6.82 -10.81
C ALA A 328 19.10 7.38 -10.33
N VAL A 329 19.07 8.04 -9.17
CA VAL A 329 17.83 8.63 -8.62
C VAL A 329 17.29 9.74 -9.52
N ARG A 330 18.13 10.67 -10.00
CA ARG A 330 17.69 11.75 -10.92
C ARG A 330 17.17 11.19 -12.24
N PHE A 331 17.84 10.17 -12.76
CA PHE A 331 17.40 9.50 -13.98
C PHE A 331 16.00 8.88 -13.83
N ILE A 332 15.72 8.26 -12.69
CA ILE A 332 14.48 7.51 -12.46
C ILE A 332 13.32 8.43 -12.05
N LEU A 333 13.57 9.39 -11.15
CA LEU A 333 12.52 10.23 -10.55
C LEU A 333 12.41 11.63 -11.16
N GLY A 334 13.36 12.02 -12.02
CA GLY A 334 13.45 13.35 -12.63
C GLY A 334 14.47 14.27 -11.96
N GLU A 335 14.75 15.41 -12.61
CA GLU A 335 15.76 16.39 -12.14
C GLU A 335 15.24 17.32 -11.03
N ASP A 336 13.92 17.41 -10.84
CA ASP A 336 13.28 18.35 -9.90
C ASP A 336 13.38 17.92 -8.42
N VAL A 337 13.99 16.77 -8.13
CA VAL A 337 14.10 16.23 -6.77
C VAL A 337 15.42 16.64 -6.09
N LEU A 338 15.34 16.94 -4.79
CA LEU A 338 16.52 17.18 -3.97
C LEU A 338 16.97 15.86 -3.35
N ILE A 339 18.25 15.52 -3.48
CA ILE A 339 18.76 14.19 -3.12
C ILE A 339 19.97 14.33 -2.20
N LYS A 340 20.00 13.53 -1.13
CA LYS A 340 21.17 13.30 -0.28
C LYS A 340 21.55 11.82 -0.31
N THR A 341 22.81 11.53 -0.60
CA THR A 341 23.40 10.18 -0.67
C THR A 341 24.72 10.15 0.11
N TRP A 342 25.23 8.95 0.40
CA TRP A 342 26.46 8.75 1.15
C TRP A 342 27.34 7.66 0.53
N ALA A 343 28.65 7.80 0.65
CA ALA A 343 29.59 6.86 0.05
C ALA A 343 29.56 5.47 0.73
N HIS A 344 29.13 5.37 2.00
CA HIS A 344 29.09 4.12 2.76
C HIS A 344 27.71 3.44 2.82
N LEU A 345 26.63 4.10 2.38
CA LEU A 345 25.25 3.60 2.50
C LEU A 345 24.62 3.32 1.14
N GLN A 346 23.87 2.22 1.04
CA GLN A 346 23.01 1.92 -0.12
C GLN A 346 21.62 2.54 0.06
N ALA A 347 21.59 3.86 0.31
CA ALA A 347 20.35 4.59 0.54
C ALA A 347 20.41 6.02 -0.02
N ALA A 348 19.25 6.55 -0.38
CA ALA A 348 19.05 7.94 -0.76
C ALA A 348 17.88 8.56 0.03
N VAL A 349 18.09 9.77 0.53
CA VAL A 349 17.02 10.63 1.06
C VAL A 349 16.64 11.63 -0.01
N ILE A 350 15.35 11.69 -0.33
CA ILE A 350 14.82 12.40 -1.49
C ILE A 350 13.69 13.32 -1.01
N SER A 351 13.83 14.62 -1.24
CA SER A 351 12.75 15.58 -1.05
C SER A 351 12.14 15.91 -2.39
N ALA A 352 10.84 15.67 -2.54
CA ALA A 352 10.11 15.86 -3.78
C ALA A 352 8.72 16.45 -3.53
N LYS A 353 8.12 17.02 -4.56
CA LYS A 353 6.70 17.40 -4.55
C LYS A 353 5.89 16.34 -5.27
N GLY A 354 4.66 16.11 -4.84
CA GLY A 354 3.79 15.13 -5.49
C GLY A 354 2.37 15.15 -4.94
N HIS A 355 1.47 14.42 -5.59
CA HIS A 355 0.10 14.27 -5.14
C HIS A 355 -0.24 12.80 -4.88
N VAL A 356 -1.17 12.57 -3.96
CA VAL A 356 -1.60 11.24 -3.56
C VAL A 356 -2.72 10.75 -4.48
N ILE A 357 -2.59 9.54 -5.00
CA ILE A 357 -3.62 8.88 -5.81
C ILE A 357 -4.56 8.08 -4.90
N GLY A 358 -4.00 7.32 -3.96
CA GLY A 358 -4.78 6.46 -3.06
C GLY A 358 -3.92 5.53 -2.21
N SER A 359 -4.55 4.54 -1.59
CA SER A 359 -3.87 3.52 -0.79
C SER A 359 -4.17 2.11 -1.28
N VAL A 360 -3.19 1.22 -1.14
CA VAL A 360 -3.28 -0.20 -1.48
C VAL A 360 -4.20 -0.89 -0.47
N THR A 361 -5.26 -1.52 -0.96
CA THR A 361 -6.26 -2.24 -0.16
C THR A 361 -6.12 -3.75 -0.25
N SER A 362 -5.56 -4.27 -1.34
CA SER A 362 -5.18 -5.68 -1.44
C SER A 362 -4.05 -5.88 -2.43
N VAL A 363 -3.19 -6.86 -2.14
CA VAL A 363 -2.14 -7.35 -3.02
C VAL A 363 -2.41 -8.82 -3.28
N ARG A 364 -2.50 -9.23 -4.55
CA ARG A 364 -2.72 -10.63 -4.94
C ARG A 364 -1.66 -11.05 -5.94
N SER A 365 -1.12 -12.26 -5.77
CA SER A 365 -0.31 -12.87 -6.83
C SER A 365 -1.20 -13.21 -8.03
N THR A 366 -0.62 -13.26 -9.23
CA THR A 366 -1.31 -13.73 -10.43
C THR A 366 -1.39 -15.27 -10.43
N GLU A 367 -2.15 -15.82 -9.47
CA GLU A 367 -2.32 -17.26 -9.26
C GLU A 367 -2.73 -17.98 -10.55
N GLY A 368 -2.11 -19.14 -10.81
CA GLY A 368 -2.42 -19.98 -11.96
C GLY A 368 -1.79 -19.54 -13.29
N THR A 369 -1.10 -18.40 -13.32
CA THR A 369 -0.25 -18.05 -14.47
C THR A 369 1.20 -18.27 -14.09
N TYR A 370 1.98 -18.93 -14.94
CA TYR A 370 3.41 -19.16 -14.74
C TYR A 370 4.27 -17.86 -14.77
N ARG A 371 3.66 -16.69 -14.53
CA ARG A 371 4.22 -15.33 -14.57
C ARG A 371 4.38 -14.80 -13.15
N ASN A 372 5.25 -15.46 -12.40
CA ASN A 372 5.56 -15.19 -10.99
C ASN A 372 6.23 -13.82 -10.72
N ASP A 373 6.42 -12.99 -11.76
CA ASP A 373 6.99 -11.64 -11.67
C ASP A 373 5.92 -10.55 -11.54
N ARG A 374 4.62 -10.90 -11.53
CA ARG A 374 3.51 -9.93 -11.52
C ARG A 374 2.55 -10.13 -10.36
N GLN A 375 2.09 -9.01 -9.82
CA GLN A 375 1.10 -8.91 -8.75
C GLN A 375 -0.02 -7.94 -9.15
N ILE A 376 -1.23 -8.21 -8.67
CA ILE A 376 -2.40 -7.37 -8.85
C ILE A 376 -2.60 -6.54 -7.58
N LEU A 377 -2.57 -5.22 -7.75
CA LEU A 377 -2.82 -4.23 -6.70
C LEU A 377 -4.22 -3.66 -6.86
N ASN A 378 -5.00 -3.69 -5.78
CA ASN A 378 -6.22 -2.90 -5.69
C ASN A 378 -5.92 -1.62 -4.90
N ILE A 379 -6.13 -0.47 -5.53
CA ILE A 379 -5.91 0.84 -4.94
C ILE A 379 -7.25 1.53 -4.77
N LYS A 380 -7.49 2.06 -3.58
CA LYS A 380 -8.66 2.85 -3.27
C LYS A 380 -8.28 4.32 -3.29
N THR A 381 -8.91 5.09 -4.17
CA THR A 381 -8.69 6.53 -4.28
C THR A 381 -9.46 7.30 -3.20
N LYS A 382 -9.19 8.60 -3.10
CA LYS A 382 -9.92 9.52 -2.22
C LYS A 382 -11.43 9.54 -2.49
N ASP A 383 -11.85 9.41 -3.76
CA ASP A 383 -13.26 9.44 -4.19
C ASP A 383 -13.94 8.07 -4.07
N ASN A 384 -13.33 7.15 -3.33
CA ASN A 384 -13.85 5.80 -3.10
C ASN A 384 -13.94 4.96 -4.40
N THR A 385 -13.22 5.36 -5.46
CA THR A 385 -13.06 4.53 -6.67
C THR A 385 -11.99 3.47 -6.42
N SER A 386 -12.25 2.26 -6.90
CA SER A 386 -11.32 1.13 -6.79
C SER A 386 -10.65 0.90 -8.13
N LEU A 387 -9.32 1.00 -8.14
CA LEU A 387 -8.46 0.77 -9.30
C LEU A 387 -7.76 -0.58 -9.12
N SER A 388 -7.69 -1.39 -10.17
CA SER A 388 -6.99 -2.68 -10.16
C SER A 388 -5.88 -2.65 -11.19
N TRP A 389 -4.63 -2.69 -10.74
CA TRP A 389 -3.46 -2.59 -11.61
C TRP A 389 -2.56 -3.80 -11.46
N THR A 390 -2.03 -4.29 -12.59
CA THR A 390 -1.01 -5.34 -12.58
C THR A 390 0.36 -4.69 -12.65
N VAL A 391 1.19 -4.94 -11.65
CA VAL A 391 2.57 -4.42 -11.57
C VAL A 391 3.55 -5.55 -11.34
N GLN A 392 4.84 -5.26 -11.51
CA GLN A 392 5.91 -6.21 -11.19
C GLN A 392 6.04 -6.44 -9.67
N ALA A 393 6.48 -7.64 -9.29
CA ALA A 393 6.90 -7.95 -7.93
C ALA A 393 8.18 -7.17 -7.59
N THR A 394 8.28 -6.63 -6.40
CA THR A 394 9.41 -5.81 -5.93
C THR A 394 10.19 -6.54 -4.86
N ALA A 395 11.49 -6.25 -4.76
CA ALA A 395 12.38 -6.82 -3.75
C ALA A 395 11.92 -6.50 -2.32
N LYS A 396 11.34 -5.31 -2.10
CA LYS A 396 10.53 -5.01 -0.93
C LYS A 396 9.07 -5.29 -1.25
N PRO A 397 8.39 -6.25 -0.61
CA PRO A 397 7.02 -6.59 -0.96
C PRO A 397 6.07 -5.43 -0.70
N ILE A 398 5.16 -5.18 -1.64
CA ILE A 398 4.06 -4.22 -1.48
C ILE A 398 3.06 -4.78 -0.46
N GLN A 399 2.57 -3.92 0.43
CA GLN A 399 1.68 -4.29 1.53
C GLN A 399 0.38 -3.48 1.50
N VAL A 400 -0.64 -4.01 2.17
CA VAL A 400 -1.88 -3.27 2.42
C VAL A 400 -1.56 -2.03 3.28
N GLY A 401 -2.04 -0.87 2.85
CA GLY A 401 -1.76 0.42 3.47
C GLY A 401 -0.56 1.18 2.90
N ASP A 402 0.19 0.59 1.95
CA ASP A 402 1.13 1.35 1.13
C ASP A 402 0.38 2.38 0.27
N ILE A 403 1.01 3.51 -0.01
CA ILE A 403 0.40 4.69 -0.65
C ILE A 403 0.86 4.75 -2.10
N CYS A 404 -0.08 4.96 -3.02
CA CYS A 404 0.21 5.28 -4.40
C CYS A 404 0.18 6.80 -4.59
N CYS A 405 1.26 7.34 -5.15
CA CYS A 405 1.40 8.76 -5.40
C CYS A 405 2.12 9.02 -6.73
N HIS A 406 2.05 10.26 -7.18
CA HIS A 406 2.74 10.71 -8.38
C HIS A 406 3.56 11.95 -8.05
N LEU A 407 4.86 11.90 -8.33
CA LEU A 407 5.74 13.05 -8.12
C LEU A 407 5.53 14.09 -9.22
N SER A 408 5.72 15.36 -8.89
CA SER A 408 5.78 16.45 -9.85
C SER A 408 6.99 16.25 -10.76
N GLY A 409 6.79 16.30 -12.08
CA GLY A 409 7.86 16.09 -13.07
C GLY A 409 8.19 14.63 -13.39
N ALA A 410 7.72 13.66 -12.59
CA ALA A 410 7.88 12.24 -12.89
C ALA A 410 6.89 11.78 -13.97
N ALA A 411 7.28 10.83 -14.80
CA ALA A 411 6.43 10.28 -15.87
C ALA A 411 5.46 9.19 -15.37
N LYS A 412 5.77 8.53 -14.24
CA LYS A 412 5.07 7.34 -13.76
C LYS A 412 4.64 7.49 -12.30
N PRO A 413 3.49 6.91 -11.89
CA PRO A 413 3.14 6.78 -10.48
C PRO A 413 4.07 5.80 -9.76
N MET A 414 4.18 5.97 -8.45
CA MET A 414 5.08 5.21 -7.57
C MET A 414 4.33 4.69 -6.34
N ILE A 415 4.94 3.74 -5.61
CA ILE A 415 4.40 3.18 -4.36
C ILE A 415 5.37 3.45 -3.21
N ILE A 416 4.84 4.03 -2.12
CA ILE A 416 5.59 4.40 -0.93
C ILE A 416 4.95 3.83 0.33
N ARG A 417 5.76 3.49 1.33
CA ARG A 417 5.31 3.02 2.65
C ARG A 417 5.39 4.13 3.68
N SER A 418 4.32 4.33 4.44
CA SER A 418 4.26 5.33 5.50
C SER A 418 5.01 4.89 6.76
N TYR A 419 5.83 5.81 7.27
CA TYR A 419 6.42 5.79 8.62
C TYR A 419 5.93 7.01 9.41
N THR A 420 6.48 7.29 10.59
CA THR A 420 6.00 8.34 11.50
C THR A 420 6.09 9.74 10.86
N ASP A 421 7.24 10.10 10.29
CA ASP A 421 7.51 11.43 9.71
C ASP A 421 8.25 11.38 8.35
N TYR A 422 8.28 10.21 7.70
CA TYR A 422 8.84 10.04 6.35
C TYR A 422 8.16 8.87 5.62
N PHE A 423 8.52 8.64 4.35
CA PHE A 423 8.02 7.51 3.57
C PHE A 423 9.18 6.70 2.98
N SER A 424 9.09 5.36 3.00
CA SER A 424 10.06 4.53 2.29
C SER A 424 9.59 4.25 0.86
N VAL A 425 10.50 4.34 -0.12
CA VAL A 425 10.21 3.96 -1.51
C VAL A 425 10.15 2.44 -1.61
N ILE A 426 9.03 1.92 -2.10
CA ILE A 426 8.81 0.49 -2.35
C ILE A 426 8.90 0.19 -3.84
N MET A 427 8.35 1.09 -4.67
CA MET A 427 8.43 1.03 -6.12
C MET A 427 8.61 2.44 -6.65
N THR A 428 9.61 2.66 -7.51
CA THR A 428 9.96 3.96 -8.09
C THR A 428 9.06 4.38 -9.24
N GLY A 429 8.48 3.43 -9.98
CA GLY A 429 7.62 3.73 -11.11
C GLY A 429 6.97 2.48 -11.71
N PHE A 430 5.73 2.61 -12.20
CA PHE A 430 5.08 1.59 -13.01
C PHE A 430 4.08 2.22 -13.99
N MET A 431 3.80 1.53 -15.10
CA MET A 431 2.78 1.94 -16.07
C MET A 431 1.52 1.09 -15.90
N PRO A 432 0.43 1.63 -15.33
CA PRO A 432 -0.83 0.89 -15.30
C PRO A 432 -1.47 0.86 -16.70
N PRO A 433 -2.15 -0.23 -17.08
CA PRO A 433 -2.96 -0.25 -18.28
C PRO A 433 -4.07 0.82 -18.20
N ASN A 434 -4.30 1.54 -19.31
CA ASN A 434 -5.25 2.67 -19.41
C ASN A 434 -4.93 3.86 -18.48
N TYR A 435 -3.66 4.11 -18.15
CA TYR A 435 -3.29 5.24 -17.30
C TYR A 435 -3.75 6.60 -17.85
N ASP A 436 -3.70 6.80 -19.17
CA ASP A 436 -4.17 8.02 -19.82
C ASP A 436 -5.69 8.23 -19.61
N GLU A 437 -6.48 7.15 -19.58
CA GLU A 437 -7.91 7.21 -19.26
C GLU A 437 -8.13 7.55 -17.78
N VAL A 438 -7.33 7.02 -16.86
CA VAL A 438 -7.41 7.35 -15.42
C VAL A 438 -6.96 8.78 -15.15
N GLN A 439 -5.92 9.27 -15.84
CA GLN A 439 -5.53 10.67 -15.77
C GLN A 439 -6.67 11.55 -16.31
N SER A 440 -7.19 11.25 -17.49
CA SER A 440 -8.28 12.03 -18.08
C SER A 440 -9.61 11.93 -17.33
N ALA A 441 -9.91 10.83 -16.63
CA ALA A 441 -11.18 10.64 -15.92
C ALA A 441 -11.16 11.12 -14.46
N ASN A 442 -10.00 11.08 -13.78
CA ASN A 442 -9.88 11.56 -12.39
C ASN A 442 -9.40 13.01 -12.29
N PHE A 443 -8.70 13.54 -13.30
CA PHE A 443 -8.22 14.94 -13.30
C PHE A 443 -9.12 15.91 -14.08
N ASP A 444 -10.24 15.45 -14.65
CA ASP A 444 -11.27 16.31 -15.29
C ASP A 444 -12.32 16.84 -14.28
N SER A 445 -12.05 16.70 -12.97
CA SER A 445 -12.68 17.57 -11.98
C SER A 445 -11.86 18.86 -11.91
N SER A 446 -12.52 20.01 -11.93
CA SER A 446 -11.96 21.36 -11.98
C SER A 446 -11.11 21.78 -10.76
N GLN A 447 -10.31 20.89 -10.18
CA GLN A 447 -9.48 21.09 -9.00
C GLN A 447 -8.07 20.54 -9.27
N GLU A 448 -7.07 21.42 -9.27
CA GLU A 448 -5.68 20.96 -9.24
C GLU A 448 -5.45 20.06 -8.01
N PRO A 449 -4.80 18.90 -8.16
CA PRO A 449 -4.46 18.03 -7.05
C PRO A 449 -3.64 18.81 -6.01
N SER A 450 -3.96 18.67 -4.73
CA SER A 450 -3.17 19.29 -3.66
C SER A 450 -1.77 18.66 -3.62
N THR A 451 -0.79 19.37 -4.18
CA THR A 451 0.61 18.98 -4.13
C THR A 451 1.11 19.02 -2.67
N ARG A 452 1.85 17.99 -2.28
CA ARG A 452 2.45 17.80 -0.95
C ARG A 452 3.95 17.70 -1.09
N ASP A 453 4.66 18.14 -0.04
CA ASP A 453 6.09 17.89 0.09
C ASP A 453 6.29 16.50 0.70
N LEU A 454 7.00 15.63 -0.03
CA LEU A 454 7.33 14.27 0.37
C LEU A 454 8.80 14.19 0.78
N LEU A 455 9.05 13.61 1.96
CA LEU A 455 10.36 13.10 2.33
C LEU A 455 10.39 11.59 2.13
N LEU A 456 11.13 11.16 1.10
CA LEU A 456 11.24 9.78 0.69
C LEU A 456 12.61 9.21 1.08
N ILE A 457 12.64 7.96 1.52
CA ILE A 457 13.86 7.21 1.78
C ILE A 457 13.85 5.95 0.92
N TRP A 458 14.77 5.89 -0.03
CA TRP A 458 15.02 4.69 -0.82
C TRP A 458 16.24 3.97 -0.26
N ASP A 459 15.99 3.08 0.71
CA ASP A 459 17.01 2.31 1.45
C ASP A 459 17.02 0.85 0.95
N TRP A 460 18.13 0.36 0.41
CA TRP A 460 18.22 -1.00 -0.13
C TRP A 460 18.68 -2.04 0.89
N GLU A 461 19.03 -1.63 2.11
CA GLU A 461 19.53 -2.54 3.13
C GLU A 461 18.37 -3.24 3.86
N THR A 462 18.19 -4.53 3.57
CA THR A 462 17.06 -5.40 3.99
C THR A 462 16.93 -5.66 5.50
N SER A 463 17.73 -5.00 6.34
CA SER A 463 17.74 -5.20 7.80
C SER A 463 16.94 -4.17 8.61
N SER A 464 16.39 -3.11 7.98
CA SER A 464 15.89 -1.92 8.70
C SER A 464 14.41 -1.90 9.07
N ASP A 465 13.57 -2.88 8.69
CA ASP A 465 12.16 -2.92 9.13
C ASP A 465 12.00 -3.10 10.67
N LYS A 466 13.10 -3.25 11.41
CA LYS A 466 13.17 -3.27 12.88
C LYS A 466 13.62 -1.95 13.52
N MET A 467 13.55 -0.81 12.84
CA MET A 467 13.77 0.48 13.50
C MET A 467 12.58 0.81 14.42
N SER A 468 12.83 0.95 15.73
CA SER A 468 11.82 0.76 16.79
C SER A 468 10.75 1.83 16.92
N ASP A 469 10.82 2.96 16.21
CA ASP A 469 9.82 4.03 16.33
C ASP A 469 9.41 4.71 15.01
N GLY A 470 9.96 4.25 13.87
CA GLY A 470 9.63 4.77 12.54
C GLY A 470 9.93 6.26 12.33
N LYS A 471 10.84 6.86 13.10
CA LYS A 471 11.20 8.28 12.96
C LYS A 471 12.44 8.48 12.11
N TYR A 472 12.47 9.56 11.34
CA TYR A 472 13.57 9.95 10.47
C TYR A 472 14.90 10.09 11.23
N GLU A 473 14.91 10.75 12.38
CA GLU A 473 16.14 10.96 13.16
C GLU A 473 16.72 9.63 13.69
N THR A 474 15.84 8.69 14.09
CA THR A 474 16.25 7.35 14.52
C THR A 474 16.89 6.60 13.35
N TRP A 475 16.31 6.70 12.16
CA TRP A 475 16.89 6.12 10.95
C TRP A 475 18.24 6.75 10.63
N LEU A 476 18.31 8.09 10.57
CA LEU A 476 19.51 8.83 10.20
C LEU A 476 20.66 8.54 11.17
N SER A 477 20.44 8.67 12.48
CA SER A 477 21.47 8.45 13.51
C SER A 477 21.98 7.01 13.60
N SER A 478 21.17 6.03 13.19
CA SER A 478 21.58 4.63 13.18
C SER A 478 22.44 4.22 11.99
N ARG A 479 22.42 5.00 10.90
CA ARG A 479 23.05 4.68 9.60
C ARG A 479 24.16 5.67 9.24
N VAL A 480 24.02 6.93 9.63
CA VAL A 480 24.94 8.02 9.29
C VAL A 480 25.74 8.39 10.54
N PRO A 481 27.08 8.38 10.49
CA PRO A 481 27.92 8.85 11.59
C PRO A 481 27.67 10.33 11.89
N GLY A 482 27.73 10.70 13.18
CA GLY A 482 27.54 12.06 13.72
C GLY A 482 28.19 13.18 12.88
N ASP A 483 29.42 12.95 12.45
CA ASP A 483 30.26 13.93 11.74
C ASP A 483 29.81 14.19 10.29
N GLN A 484 28.94 13.32 9.74
CA GLN A 484 28.34 13.44 8.42
C GLN A 484 26.86 13.86 8.46
N HIS A 485 26.35 14.19 9.65
CA HIS A 485 25.14 15.00 9.78
C HIS A 485 25.49 16.44 9.40
N GLU A 486 25.88 16.69 8.16
CA GLU A 486 25.85 18.05 7.65
C GLU A 486 24.43 18.57 7.86
N GLN A 487 24.28 19.56 8.74
CA GLN A 487 23.08 20.36 8.94
C GLN A 487 22.83 21.10 7.63
N SER A 488 22.28 20.41 6.65
CA SER A 488 21.81 21.04 5.43
C SER A 488 20.60 21.87 5.82
N GLU A 489 20.69 23.19 5.64
CA GLU A 489 19.60 24.17 5.76
C GLU A 489 18.36 23.82 4.91
N CYS A 490 18.39 22.74 4.11
CA CYS A 490 17.34 22.30 3.21
C CYS A 490 16.44 21.16 3.72
N GLN A 491 16.66 20.58 4.91
CA GLN A 491 15.73 19.57 5.42
C GLN A 491 14.66 20.16 6.35
N PRO A 492 13.37 19.86 6.11
CA PRO A 492 12.30 20.33 6.96
C PRO A 492 12.49 19.81 8.39
N ASP A 493 12.17 20.66 9.36
CA ASP A 493 12.19 20.30 10.76
C ASP A 493 11.18 19.17 11.05
N LYS A 494 11.33 18.51 12.20
CA LYS A 494 10.51 17.36 12.58
C LYS A 494 9.02 17.66 12.58
N GLN A 495 8.59 18.85 12.99
CA GLN A 495 7.18 19.22 13.04
C GLN A 495 6.62 19.39 11.62
N THR A 496 7.37 20.03 10.73
CA THR A 496 7.01 20.15 9.31
C THR A 496 6.93 18.78 8.62
N ARG A 497 7.87 17.88 8.90
CA ARG A 497 7.84 16.50 8.38
C ARG A 497 6.63 15.72 8.86
N LEU A 498 6.35 15.77 10.16
CA LEU A 498 5.19 15.10 10.76
C LEU A 498 3.89 15.65 10.17
N TRP A 499 3.79 16.97 9.99
CA TRP A 499 2.66 17.62 9.35
C TRP A 499 2.43 17.09 7.93
N ASN A 500 3.49 17.07 7.11
CA ASN A 500 3.41 16.57 5.74
C ASN A 500 3.03 15.09 5.69
N ALA A 501 3.63 14.26 6.55
CA ALA A 501 3.35 12.82 6.60
C ALA A 501 1.88 12.54 6.96
N VAL A 502 1.36 13.21 7.98
CA VAL A 502 -0.04 13.10 8.41
C VAL A 502 -1.01 13.56 7.32
N MET A 503 -0.70 14.67 6.65
CA MET A 503 -1.52 15.19 5.55
C MET A 503 -1.57 14.22 4.37
N ILE A 504 -0.43 13.65 3.96
CA ILE A 504 -0.32 12.65 2.90
C ILE A 504 -1.09 11.37 3.26
N MET A 505 -0.91 10.85 4.48
CA MET A 505 -1.65 9.67 4.95
C MET A 505 -3.16 9.91 4.97
N SER A 506 -3.60 11.09 5.39
CA SER A 506 -5.02 11.47 5.37
C SER A 506 -5.56 11.58 3.94
N ASP A 507 -4.78 12.15 3.01
CA ASP A 507 -5.13 12.23 1.59
C ASP A 507 -5.21 10.82 0.95
N ALA A 508 -4.37 9.88 1.40
CA ALA A 508 -4.39 8.48 0.96
C ALA A 508 -5.59 7.67 1.50
N GLY A 509 -6.41 8.25 2.37
CA GLY A 509 -7.56 7.57 2.95
C GLY A 509 -7.28 6.85 4.27
N SER A 510 -6.11 7.06 4.91
CA SER A 510 -5.75 6.38 6.15
C SER A 510 -6.74 6.70 7.28
N ASN A 511 -7.11 5.66 8.03
CA ASN A 511 -7.93 5.73 9.24
C ASN A 511 -7.18 5.18 10.47
N LYS A 512 -5.84 5.10 10.39
CA LYS A 512 -4.99 4.63 11.50
C LYS A 512 -5.15 5.56 12.72
N THR A 513 -5.25 4.98 13.91
CA THR A 513 -5.36 5.72 15.19
C THR A 513 -4.22 6.72 15.36
N LEU A 514 -2.99 6.36 14.98
CA LEU A 514 -1.84 7.26 15.03
C LEU A 514 -2.07 8.57 14.26
N VAL A 515 -2.69 8.51 13.07
CA VAL A 515 -2.99 9.70 12.26
C VAL A 515 -4.01 10.58 12.98
N ILE A 516 -5.03 9.97 13.58
CA ILE A 516 -6.06 10.66 14.35
C ILE A 516 -5.44 11.36 15.57
N ASP A 517 -4.64 10.64 16.36
CA ASP A 517 -4.02 11.16 17.59
C ASP A 517 -3.06 12.30 17.29
N THR A 518 -2.23 12.17 16.25
CA THR A 518 -1.33 13.25 15.82
C THR A 518 -2.10 14.46 15.29
N LEU A 519 -3.19 14.27 14.53
CA LEU A 519 -4.04 15.37 14.09
C LEU A 519 -4.69 16.11 15.27
N LYS A 520 -5.11 15.39 16.32
CA LYS A 520 -5.64 16.00 17.55
C LYS A 520 -4.58 16.85 18.24
N GLU A 521 -3.39 16.30 18.48
CA GLU A 521 -2.29 17.01 19.13
C GLU A 521 -1.87 18.26 18.33
N MET A 522 -1.77 18.14 17.01
CA MET A 522 -1.50 19.27 16.12
C MET A 522 -2.61 20.32 16.19
N LYS A 523 -3.88 19.91 16.15
CA LYS A 523 -5.02 20.82 16.26
C LYS A 523 -4.96 21.61 17.57
N GLU A 524 -4.76 20.93 18.70
CA GLU A 524 -4.67 21.56 20.02
C GLU A 524 -3.52 22.56 20.09
N THR A 525 -2.35 22.16 19.58
CA THR A 525 -1.16 23.03 19.53
C THR A 525 -1.40 24.26 18.67
N TYR A 526 -1.88 24.11 17.44
CA TYR A 526 -2.13 25.26 16.55
C TYR A 526 -3.29 26.14 17.03
N THR A 527 -4.31 25.55 17.64
CA THR A 527 -5.41 26.32 18.26
C THR A 527 -4.90 27.18 19.40
N ARG A 528 -4.04 26.62 20.27
CA ARG A 528 -3.45 27.35 21.39
C ARG A 528 -2.53 28.47 20.91
N ASP A 529 -1.72 28.21 19.90
CA ASP A 529 -0.64 29.11 19.50
C ASP A 529 -1.11 30.19 18.50
N PHE A 530 -2.10 29.88 17.65
CA PHE A 530 -2.55 30.74 16.55
C PHE A 530 -4.07 30.94 16.47
N GLY A 531 -4.86 30.19 17.23
CA GLY A 531 -6.32 30.27 17.26
C GLY A 531 -7.04 29.27 16.35
N GLU A 532 -8.36 29.18 16.52
CA GLU A 532 -9.23 28.24 15.77
C GLU A 532 -9.34 28.56 14.29
N ALA A 533 -9.21 29.84 13.92
CA ALA A 533 -9.35 30.31 12.55
C ALA A 533 -8.03 30.22 11.75
N ASP A 534 -6.93 29.76 12.36
CA ASP A 534 -5.66 29.57 11.65
C ASP A 534 -5.81 28.50 10.55
N PRO A 535 -5.27 28.71 9.33
CA PRO A 535 -5.38 27.76 8.23
C PRO A 535 -4.91 26.34 8.56
N ARG A 536 -3.91 26.18 9.44
CA ARG A 536 -3.40 24.88 9.88
C ARG A 536 -4.38 24.22 10.84
N THR A 537 -4.96 24.96 11.78
CA THR A 537 -6.03 24.46 12.64
C THR A 537 -7.19 23.93 11.79
N LEU A 538 -7.67 24.74 10.84
CA LEU A 538 -8.77 24.37 9.95
C LEU A 538 -8.43 23.19 9.03
N ALA A 539 -7.17 23.07 8.60
CA ALA A 539 -6.71 21.90 7.86
C ALA A 539 -6.72 20.63 8.73
N CYS A 540 -6.27 20.73 10.00
CA CYS A 540 -6.37 19.63 10.96
C CYS A 540 -7.82 19.21 11.16
N MET A 541 -8.75 20.15 11.38
CA MET A 541 -10.18 19.83 11.57
C MET A 541 -10.77 19.14 10.33
N SER A 542 -10.44 19.63 9.13
CA SER A 542 -10.85 19.00 7.86
C SER A 542 -10.37 17.56 7.76
N LYS A 543 -9.08 17.31 8.02
CA LYS A 543 -8.52 15.95 7.97
C LYS A 543 -9.02 15.05 9.09
N LEU A 544 -9.20 15.60 10.29
CA LEU A 544 -9.64 14.88 11.47
C LEU A 544 -11.09 14.43 11.33
N SER A 545 -11.99 15.29 10.83
CA SER A 545 -13.38 14.91 10.53
C SER A 545 -13.47 13.76 9.53
N LEU A 546 -12.67 13.79 8.45
CA LEU A 546 -12.59 12.69 7.49
C LEU A 546 -11.99 11.41 8.10
N ALA A 547 -10.95 11.54 8.92
CA ALA A 547 -10.31 10.41 9.58
C ALA A 547 -11.25 9.73 10.58
N TYR A 548 -11.97 10.51 11.40
CA TYR A 548 -13.01 10.01 12.30
C TYR A 548 -14.10 9.27 11.54
N GLY A 549 -14.64 9.88 10.48
CA GLY A 549 -15.70 9.27 9.68
C GLY A 549 -15.26 7.94 9.06
N ARG A 550 -14.00 7.84 8.62
CA ARG A 550 -13.43 6.59 8.09
C ARG A 550 -13.09 5.54 9.13
N ALA A 551 -12.90 5.94 10.38
CA ALA A 551 -12.67 5.04 11.51
C ALA A 551 -13.98 4.60 12.19
N GLY A 552 -15.13 5.16 11.79
CA GLY A 552 -16.44 4.86 12.38
C GLY A 552 -16.82 5.73 13.57
N TYR A 553 -16.00 6.74 13.91
CA TYR A 553 -16.28 7.74 14.95
C TYR A 553 -17.21 8.81 14.39
N ILE A 554 -18.49 8.46 14.20
CA ILE A 554 -19.46 9.25 13.42
C ILE A 554 -19.71 10.62 14.04
N TRP A 555 -19.92 10.69 15.35
CA TRP A 555 -20.27 11.96 15.98
C TRP A 555 -19.06 12.90 16.07
N GLU A 556 -17.86 12.36 16.30
CA GLU A 556 -16.62 13.12 16.28
C GLU A 556 -16.36 13.68 14.88
N ALA A 557 -16.68 12.91 13.84
CA ALA A 557 -16.58 13.36 12.45
C ALA A 557 -17.52 14.54 12.18
N GLU A 558 -18.80 14.40 12.52
CA GLU A 558 -19.83 15.43 12.27
C GLU A 558 -19.55 16.71 13.06
N ILE A 559 -19.24 16.61 14.36
CA ILE A 559 -18.99 17.81 15.17
C ILE A 559 -17.73 18.54 14.71
N GLU A 560 -16.65 17.81 14.43
CA GLU A 560 -15.39 18.42 13.97
C GLU A 560 -15.59 19.09 12.60
N PHE A 561 -16.36 18.44 11.72
CA PHE A 561 -16.72 18.99 10.42
C PHE A 561 -17.52 20.30 10.55
N TRP A 562 -18.63 20.30 11.29
CA TRP A 562 -19.48 21.50 11.39
C TRP A 562 -18.79 22.64 12.14
N CYS A 563 -18.03 22.35 13.21
CA CYS A 563 -17.22 23.37 13.88
C CYS A 563 -16.22 24.03 12.90
N MET A 564 -15.58 23.24 12.04
CA MET A 564 -14.67 23.76 11.01
C MET A 564 -15.42 24.61 9.97
N ILE A 565 -16.56 24.15 9.47
CA ILE A 565 -17.36 24.90 8.49
C ILE A 565 -17.72 26.27 9.07
N TRP A 566 -18.19 26.32 10.31
CA TRP A 566 -18.51 27.60 10.96
C TRP A 566 -17.27 28.48 11.17
N ALA A 567 -16.15 27.93 11.63
CA ALA A 567 -14.91 28.68 11.77
C ALA A 567 -14.39 29.23 10.43
N ARG A 568 -14.60 28.51 9.31
CA ARG A 568 -14.29 29.00 7.95
C ARG A 568 -15.22 30.10 7.49
N MET A 569 -16.51 30.03 7.83
CA MET A 569 -17.51 31.04 7.43
C MET A 569 -17.24 32.42 8.05
N ASP A 570 -16.45 32.48 9.12
CA ASP A 570 -15.97 33.74 9.72
C ASP A 570 -14.77 34.35 8.97
N LEU A 571 -14.14 33.62 8.04
CA LEU A 571 -12.98 34.06 7.26
C LEU A 571 -13.35 34.58 5.85
N GLN A 572 -12.61 35.59 5.38
CA GLN A 572 -12.86 36.28 4.10
C GLN A 572 -12.87 35.34 2.87
N ASP A 573 -11.94 34.38 2.79
CA ASP A 573 -11.83 33.41 1.68
C ASP A 573 -12.41 32.01 2.03
N GLY A 574 -13.23 31.93 3.08
CA GLY A 574 -13.72 30.67 3.62
C GLY A 574 -14.61 29.87 2.68
N TYR A 575 -15.36 30.55 1.82
CA TYR A 575 -16.47 29.96 1.06
C TYR A 575 -16.07 28.90 0.03
N GLN A 576 -15.02 29.14 -0.75
CA GLN A 576 -14.51 28.15 -1.71
C GLN A 576 -14.00 26.89 -1.00
N ASN A 577 -13.36 27.10 0.16
CA ASN A 577 -12.90 26.01 1.01
C ASN A 577 -14.08 25.24 1.62
N VAL A 578 -15.17 25.93 2.04
CA VAL A 578 -16.41 25.32 2.52
C VAL A 578 -17.07 24.45 1.45
N ILE A 579 -17.16 24.92 0.20
CA ILE A 579 -17.68 24.11 -0.93
C ILE A 579 -16.86 22.83 -1.10
N ARG A 580 -15.53 22.95 -1.06
CA ARG A 580 -14.61 21.80 -1.19
C ARG A 580 -14.78 20.82 -0.03
N ASP A 581 -14.87 21.32 1.19
CA ASP A 581 -15.01 20.52 2.41
C ASP A 581 -16.38 19.81 2.46
N LEU A 582 -17.48 20.49 2.12
CA LEU A 582 -18.81 19.89 1.96
C LEU A 582 -18.81 18.75 0.93
N SER A 583 -18.18 18.98 -0.22
CA SER A 583 -18.09 17.98 -1.28
C SER A 583 -17.25 16.77 -0.84
N SER A 584 -16.13 17.00 -0.17
CA SER A 584 -15.23 15.94 0.34
C SER A 584 -15.90 15.09 1.42
N PHE A 585 -16.59 15.74 2.37
CA PHE A 585 -17.32 15.06 3.44
C PHE A 585 -18.55 14.31 2.90
N GLY A 586 -19.25 14.88 1.91
CA GLY A 586 -20.33 14.21 1.19
C GLY A 586 -19.87 12.95 0.45
N ALA A 587 -18.75 13.03 -0.27
CA ALA A 587 -18.16 11.89 -0.97
C ALA A 587 -17.77 10.75 -0.01
N MET A 588 -17.23 11.08 1.16
CA MET A 588 -16.96 10.11 2.22
C MET A 588 -18.25 9.36 2.62
N TRP A 589 -19.33 10.08 2.95
CA TRP A 589 -20.60 9.46 3.34
C TRP A 589 -21.24 8.61 2.25
N LYS A 590 -21.09 9.01 0.98
CA LYS A 590 -21.55 8.22 -0.18
C LYS A 590 -20.88 6.84 -0.20
N GLY A 591 -19.59 6.77 0.12
CA GLY A 591 -18.86 5.51 0.25
C GLY A 591 -19.37 4.59 1.37
N TYR A 592 -20.00 5.16 2.41
CA TYR A 592 -20.61 4.43 3.52
C TYR A 592 -22.10 4.17 3.33
N SER A 593 -22.62 4.31 2.11
CA SER A 593 -24.06 4.15 1.79
C SER A 593 -24.99 5.10 2.55
N GLN A 594 -24.46 6.19 3.13
CA GLN A 594 -25.23 7.26 3.78
C GLN A 594 -25.68 8.29 2.73
N SER A 595 -26.42 7.80 1.72
CA SER A 595 -26.79 8.57 0.52
C SER A 595 -27.58 9.85 0.84
N TYR A 596 -28.41 9.82 1.87
CA TYR A 596 -29.20 10.98 2.28
C TYR A 596 -28.31 12.12 2.82
N ARG A 597 -27.34 11.80 3.70
CA ARG A 597 -26.37 12.77 4.24
C ARG A 597 -25.50 13.36 3.12
N ALA A 598 -24.95 12.50 2.27
CA ALA A 598 -24.15 12.91 1.12
C ALA A 598 -24.93 13.88 0.21
N THR A 599 -26.17 13.53 -0.13
CA THR A 599 -27.05 14.36 -0.97
C THR A 599 -27.32 15.73 -0.34
N ASN A 600 -27.51 15.81 0.97
CA ASN A 600 -27.78 17.06 1.68
C ASN A 600 -26.55 18.00 1.66
N LEU A 601 -25.36 17.44 1.86
CA LEU A 601 -24.10 18.19 1.79
C LEU A 601 -23.79 18.64 0.35
N GLU A 602 -23.97 17.76 -0.64
CA GLU A 602 -23.81 18.08 -2.07
C GLU A 602 -24.76 19.19 -2.52
N LYS A 603 -26.04 19.12 -2.12
CA LYS A 603 -27.02 20.18 -2.42
C LYS A 603 -26.60 21.53 -1.84
N THR A 604 -26.12 21.53 -0.60
CA THR A 604 -25.58 22.74 0.04
C THR A 604 -24.39 23.27 -0.76
N ALA A 605 -23.43 22.42 -1.13
CA ALA A 605 -22.26 22.80 -1.92
C ALA A 605 -22.64 23.36 -3.31
N ASP A 606 -23.61 22.75 -4.00
CA ASP A 606 -24.12 23.18 -5.31
C ASP A 606 -24.83 24.53 -5.22
N LEU A 607 -25.66 24.72 -4.18
CA LEU A 607 -26.31 25.99 -3.90
C LEU A 607 -25.25 27.07 -3.72
N LEU A 608 -24.22 26.78 -2.91
CA LEU A 608 -23.14 27.73 -2.68
C LEU A 608 -22.37 28.04 -3.99
N ARG A 609 -22.05 27.02 -4.79
CA ARG A 609 -21.38 27.22 -6.10
C ARG A 609 -22.19 28.11 -7.04
N SER A 610 -23.52 27.96 -7.05
CA SER A 610 -24.41 28.79 -7.85
C SER A 610 -24.41 30.26 -7.44
N LEU A 611 -24.25 30.54 -6.14
CA LEU A 611 -24.16 31.90 -5.60
C LEU A 611 -22.79 32.54 -5.80
N GLY A 612 -21.72 31.74 -5.94
CA GLY A 612 -20.39 32.23 -6.31
C GLY A 612 -20.20 32.56 -7.80
N SER A 613 -21.18 32.23 -8.66
CA SER A 613 -21.11 32.48 -10.11
C SER A 613 -21.41 33.93 -10.53
N PHE A 614 -21.77 34.78 -9.58
CA PHE A 614 -21.93 36.22 -9.79
C PHE A 614 -20.55 36.87 -9.67
N SER A 615 -20.12 37.64 -10.68
CA SER A 615 -18.83 38.36 -10.73
C SER A 615 -18.76 39.48 -9.68
N LEU A 616 -18.67 39.09 -8.41
CA LEU A 616 -18.52 39.96 -7.25
C LEU A 616 -17.12 39.72 -6.66
N THR A 617 -16.53 40.76 -6.08
CA THR A 617 -15.30 40.63 -5.28
C THR A 617 -15.56 39.78 -4.03
N ALA A 618 -14.55 39.15 -3.41
CA ALA A 618 -14.74 38.30 -2.22
C ALA A 618 -15.48 39.02 -1.07
N GLU A 619 -15.28 40.34 -0.93
CA GLU A 619 -15.99 41.21 0.03
C GLU A 619 -17.48 41.36 -0.32
N GLU A 620 -17.79 41.66 -1.58
CA GLU A 620 -19.17 41.76 -2.05
C GLU A 620 -19.87 40.41 -2.02
N VAL A 621 -19.14 39.29 -2.21
CA VAL A 621 -19.70 37.94 -2.16
C VAL A 621 -20.23 37.65 -0.77
N VAL A 622 -19.44 37.77 0.30
CA VAL A 622 -19.88 37.42 1.67
C VAL A 622 -20.98 38.35 2.18
N GLU A 623 -20.88 39.65 1.91
CA GLU A 623 -21.86 40.63 2.39
C GLU A 623 -23.16 40.60 1.55
N ALA A 624 -23.07 40.41 0.23
CA ALA A 624 -24.25 40.14 -0.61
C ALA A 624 -24.87 38.79 -0.26
N ILE A 625 -24.06 37.77 0.04
CA ILE A 625 -24.50 36.47 0.55
C ILE A 625 -25.30 36.67 1.84
N ARG A 626 -24.78 37.38 2.84
CA ARG A 626 -25.52 37.64 4.09
C ARG A 626 -26.82 38.39 3.86
N ALA A 627 -26.86 39.33 2.90
CA ALA A 627 -28.07 40.05 2.52
C ALA A 627 -29.08 39.20 1.71
N ILE A 628 -28.62 38.23 0.92
CA ILE A 628 -29.42 37.40 0.01
C ILE A 628 -29.85 36.06 0.66
N TYR A 629 -29.07 35.56 1.62
CA TYR A 629 -29.30 34.29 2.32
C TYR A 629 -30.67 34.16 2.98
N PRO A 630 -31.20 35.18 3.68
CA PRO A 630 -32.55 35.13 4.23
C PRO A 630 -33.59 34.89 3.14
N GLU A 631 -33.48 35.59 2.00
CA GLU A 631 -34.45 35.48 0.89
C GLU A 631 -34.37 34.13 0.16
N ILE A 632 -33.17 33.58 -0.02
CA ILE A 632 -32.98 32.23 -0.55
C ILE A 632 -33.53 31.19 0.43
N ALA A 633 -33.24 31.33 1.72
CA ALA A 633 -33.75 30.44 2.75
C ALA A 633 -35.28 30.48 2.81
N ILE A 634 -35.90 31.66 2.76
CA ILE A 634 -37.35 31.85 2.66
C ILE A 634 -37.91 31.11 1.44
N SER A 635 -37.27 31.25 0.27
CA SER A 635 -37.66 30.54 -0.94
C SER A 635 -37.58 29.01 -0.78
N LEU A 636 -36.50 28.51 -0.17
CA LEU A 636 -36.31 27.07 0.09
C LEU A 636 -37.35 26.50 1.05
N VAL A 637 -37.66 27.22 2.13
CA VAL A 637 -38.72 26.87 3.10
C VAL A 637 -40.10 26.86 2.41
N ARG A 638 -40.38 27.87 1.58
CA ARG A 638 -41.67 28.01 0.87
C ARG A 638 -41.85 27.09 -0.33
N ARG A 639 -40.78 26.62 -0.97
CA ARG A 639 -40.85 25.74 -2.15
C ARG A 639 -41.43 24.37 -1.79
N ARG A 640 -41.10 23.82 -0.62
CA ARG A 640 -41.62 22.53 -0.17
C ARG A 640 -43.13 22.57 0.13
N LEU A 641 -43.64 23.73 0.56
CA LEU A 641 -45.09 24.01 0.68
C LEU A 641 -45.83 23.99 -0.68
N ARG A 642 -45.15 24.28 -1.80
CA ARG A 642 -45.74 24.16 -3.15
C ARG A 642 -45.67 22.74 -3.69
N ASN A 643 -44.58 22.02 -3.45
CA ASN A 643 -44.40 20.64 -3.92
C ASN A 643 -45.24 19.61 -3.13
N SER A 644 -45.68 19.92 -1.91
CA SER A 644 -46.71 19.14 -1.21
C SER A 644 -48.10 19.22 -1.89
N ARG A 645 -48.27 20.09 -2.90
CA ARG A 645 -49.54 20.31 -3.61
C ARG A 645 -49.56 19.91 -5.10
N ARG A 646 -48.47 19.46 -5.75
CA ARG A 646 -48.52 18.90 -7.14
C ARG A 646 -47.23 18.19 -7.56
N VAL A 647 -47.38 17.07 -8.28
CA VAL A 647 -46.31 16.24 -8.87
C VAL A 647 -46.14 16.56 -10.37
N ARG A 648 -44.89 16.73 -10.85
CA ARG A 648 -44.27 16.03 -12.01
C ARG A 648 -42.81 16.49 -12.24
N PRO A 649 -41.87 15.62 -12.68
CA PRO A 649 -40.44 15.93 -12.73
C PRO A 649 -39.88 15.95 -14.16
N THR A 650 -39.53 17.11 -14.71
CA THR A 650 -38.75 17.20 -15.98
C THR A 650 -38.01 18.53 -16.09
N ALA A 651 -36.92 18.69 -15.34
CA ALA A 651 -35.79 19.58 -15.63
C ALA A 651 -34.70 19.33 -14.57
N THR A 652 -33.42 19.39 -14.94
CA THR A 652 -32.30 19.30 -13.99
C THR A 652 -32.42 20.44 -12.98
N GLY A 653 -32.72 20.07 -11.72
CA GLY A 653 -33.22 21.03 -10.73
C GLY A 653 -32.29 22.20 -10.44
N ALA A 654 -30.99 22.14 -10.78
CA ALA A 654 -30.02 23.22 -10.55
C ALA A 654 -30.25 24.45 -11.47
N GLU A 655 -30.60 24.24 -12.74
CA GLU A 655 -30.83 25.36 -13.67
C GLU A 655 -32.18 26.03 -13.44
N GLU A 656 -33.23 25.25 -13.10
CA GLU A 656 -34.50 25.82 -12.61
C GLU A 656 -34.30 26.58 -11.29
N ARG A 657 -33.46 26.07 -10.38
CA ARG A 657 -33.07 26.74 -9.12
C ARG A 657 -32.45 28.12 -9.40
N ALA A 658 -31.49 28.22 -10.31
CA ALA A 658 -30.85 29.49 -10.67
C ALA A 658 -31.77 30.45 -11.43
N ARG A 659 -32.67 29.92 -12.29
CA ARG A 659 -33.64 30.71 -13.07
C ARG A 659 -34.71 31.35 -12.18
N ASP A 660 -35.15 30.65 -11.14
CA ASP A 660 -36.11 31.17 -10.18
C ASP A 660 -35.46 32.20 -9.23
N ILE A 661 -34.20 32.02 -8.83
CA ILE A 661 -33.42 33.03 -8.10
C ILE A 661 -33.29 34.34 -8.94
N ARG A 662 -33.04 34.23 -10.26
CA ARG A 662 -33.03 35.40 -11.16
C ARG A 662 -34.40 36.09 -11.27
N LYS A 663 -35.51 35.34 -11.24
CA LYS A 663 -36.88 35.90 -11.23
C LYS A 663 -37.22 36.58 -9.91
N VAL A 664 -36.71 36.07 -8.78
CA VAL A 664 -36.86 36.68 -7.45
C VAL A 664 -36.10 38.02 -7.38
N ASN A 665 -34.88 38.09 -7.91
CA ASN A 665 -34.09 39.34 -7.93
C ASN A 665 -34.72 40.47 -8.77
N GLN A 666 -35.51 40.18 -9.81
CA GLN A 666 -36.17 41.22 -10.63
C GLN A 666 -37.41 41.86 -9.96
N HIS A 667 -37.94 41.28 -8.88
CA HIS A 667 -39.21 41.74 -8.28
C HIS A 667 -39.07 42.35 -6.88
N PHE A 668 -37.91 42.24 -6.22
CA PHE A 668 -37.78 42.48 -4.78
C PHE A 668 -36.94 43.68 -4.34
N ALA A 669 -36.73 44.67 -5.21
CA ALA A 669 -36.16 45.96 -4.82
C ALA A 669 -37.06 46.81 -3.86
N ARG A 670 -38.12 46.24 -3.23
CA ARG A 670 -39.13 47.01 -2.47
C ARG A 670 -39.75 46.37 -1.22
N LYS A 671 -39.27 45.25 -0.68
CA LYS A 671 -39.72 44.80 0.65
C LYS A 671 -38.54 44.54 1.59
N SER A 672 -38.39 45.46 2.53
CA SER A 672 -37.55 45.36 3.72
C SER A 672 -37.90 44.10 4.52
N LEU A 673 -36.89 43.48 5.13
CA LEU A 673 -36.93 42.32 6.03
C LEU A 673 -37.76 42.55 7.32
N ASP A 674 -38.43 43.69 7.47
CA ASP A 674 -39.06 44.15 8.73
C ASP A 674 -40.31 43.38 9.19
N THR A 675 -40.71 42.25 8.57
CA THR A 675 -41.98 41.58 8.94
C THR A 675 -41.97 40.05 9.04
N GLU A 676 -40.84 39.36 8.86
CA GLU A 676 -40.76 37.91 9.09
C GLU A 676 -39.68 37.56 10.11
N ASN A 677 -40.11 36.96 11.24
CA ASN A 677 -39.22 36.52 12.32
C ASN A 677 -38.24 35.45 11.80
N VAL A 678 -36.95 35.78 11.67
CA VAL A 678 -35.87 34.87 11.24
C VAL A 678 -35.83 33.61 12.09
N GLU A 679 -36.11 33.71 13.40
CA GLU A 679 -36.22 32.55 14.28
C GLU A 679 -37.40 31.65 13.88
N GLY A 680 -38.54 32.24 13.50
CA GLY A 680 -39.71 31.51 13.02
C GLY A 680 -39.43 30.74 11.73
N LEU A 681 -38.70 31.35 10.80
CA LEU A 681 -38.25 30.71 9.56
C LEU A 681 -37.22 29.60 9.82
N LEU A 682 -36.30 29.81 10.77
CA LEU A 682 -35.34 28.81 11.19
C LEU A 682 -36.05 27.60 11.82
N MET A 683 -37.04 27.85 12.68
CA MET A 683 -37.87 26.80 13.26
C MET A 683 -38.64 26.01 12.21
N GLU A 684 -39.19 26.69 11.20
CA GLU A 684 -39.86 26.01 10.08
C GLU A 684 -38.87 25.16 9.26
N ALA A 685 -37.68 25.68 8.97
CA ALA A 685 -36.62 24.94 8.27
C ALA A 685 -36.19 23.67 9.04
N ILE A 686 -36.01 23.79 10.36
CA ILE A 686 -35.72 22.67 11.26
C ILE A 686 -36.86 21.65 11.24
N GLU A 687 -38.11 22.13 11.30
CA GLU A 687 -39.28 21.25 11.25
C GLU A 687 -39.42 20.50 9.92
N GLN A 688 -38.93 21.09 8.83
CA GLN A 688 -38.87 20.45 7.52
C GLN A 688 -37.65 19.54 7.34
N GLY A 689 -36.67 19.55 8.26
CA GLY A 689 -35.38 18.86 8.10
C GLY A 689 -34.60 19.37 6.89
N ASN A 690 -34.66 20.68 6.63
CA ASN A 690 -34.03 21.32 5.48
C ASN A 690 -32.68 21.93 5.87
N VAL A 691 -31.60 21.16 5.76
CA VAL A 691 -30.26 21.61 6.17
C VAL A 691 -29.76 22.81 5.36
N GLU A 692 -30.12 22.94 4.08
CA GLU A 692 -29.72 24.08 3.24
C GLU A 692 -30.28 25.39 3.82
N ALA A 693 -31.59 25.39 4.10
CA ALA A 693 -32.25 26.56 4.69
C ALA A 693 -31.77 26.84 6.11
N THR A 694 -31.60 25.80 6.93
CA THR A 694 -31.05 25.92 8.29
C THR A 694 -29.66 26.54 8.27
N PHE A 695 -28.75 26.05 7.42
CA PHE A 695 -27.39 26.56 7.29
C PHE A 695 -27.38 28.04 6.86
N LEU A 696 -28.16 28.42 5.86
CA LEU A 696 -28.21 29.81 5.37
C LEU A 696 -28.77 30.78 6.42
N LEU A 697 -29.80 30.39 7.17
CA LEU A 697 -30.37 31.22 8.24
C LEU A 697 -29.41 31.38 9.41
N LEU A 698 -28.65 30.34 9.73
CA LEU A 698 -27.61 30.39 10.76
C LEU A 698 -26.36 31.17 10.33
N CYS A 699 -26.22 31.58 9.07
CA CYS A 699 -25.15 32.50 8.70
C CYS A 699 -25.39 33.94 9.21
N GLN A 700 -26.61 34.23 9.72
CA GLN A 700 -26.95 35.52 10.31
C GLN A 700 -26.40 35.64 11.73
N LYS A 701 -25.66 36.71 12.02
CA LYS A 701 -24.95 36.89 13.31
C LYS A 701 -25.88 37.07 14.52
N GLU A 702 -27.11 37.51 14.30
CA GLU A 702 -28.07 37.85 15.36
C GLU A 702 -28.90 36.64 15.85
N VAL A 703 -28.73 35.46 15.23
CA VAL A 703 -29.54 34.28 15.54
C VAL A 703 -28.83 33.40 16.56
N GLU A 704 -29.33 33.40 17.80
CA GLU A 704 -28.91 32.49 18.85
C GLU A 704 -29.59 31.12 18.71
N VAL A 705 -28.84 30.03 18.89
CA VAL A 705 -29.40 28.69 18.86
C VAL A 705 -29.98 28.32 20.23
N SER A 706 -31.30 28.15 20.30
CA SER A 706 -31.98 27.74 21.53
C SER A 706 -32.04 26.21 21.72
N GLU A 707 -32.25 25.77 22.96
CA GLU A 707 -32.48 24.36 23.29
C GLU A 707 -33.71 23.78 22.55
N ASP A 708 -34.75 24.58 22.30
CA ASP A 708 -35.96 24.13 21.59
C ASP A 708 -35.66 23.83 20.12
N MET A 709 -34.86 24.67 19.45
CA MET A 709 -34.38 24.44 18.09
C MET A 709 -33.65 23.10 17.97
N VAL A 710 -32.70 22.84 18.89
CA VAL A 710 -31.95 21.58 18.94
C VAL A 710 -32.88 20.40 19.18
N THR A 711 -33.76 20.50 20.17
CA THR A 711 -34.72 19.44 20.52
C THR A 711 -35.64 19.08 19.34
N LYS A 712 -36.08 20.07 18.56
CA LYS A 712 -36.90 19.83 17.35
C LYS A 712 -36.10 19.22 16.21
N ALA A 713 -34.84 19.62 16.05
CA ALA A 713 -33.95 19.06 15.03
C ALA A 713 -33.67 17.56 15.30
N ILE A 714 -33.35 17.21 16.55
CA ILE A 714 -33.09 15.83 17.00
C ILE A 714 -34.29 14.90 16.77
N LYS A 715 -35.52 15.42 16.83
CA LYS A 715 -36.74 14.61 16.61
C LYS A 715 -36.97 14.25 15.14
N LYS A 716 -36.13 14.70 14.21
CA LYS A 716 -36.22 14.39 12.78
C LYS A 716 -35.53 13.07 12.48
N TYR A 717 -35.90 12.49 11.34
CA TYR A 717 -35.32 11.23 10.86
C TYR A 717 -33.87 11.38 10.39
N ASP A 718 -33.46 12.60 10.04
CA ASP A 718 -32.09 12.93 9.64
C ASP A 718 -31.50 13.94 10.63
N ASP A 719 -30.36 13.60 11.19
CA ASP A 719 -29.67 14.41 12.20
C ASP A 719 -28.81 15.53 11.59
N SER A 720 -28.77 15.67 10.26
CA SER A 720 -27.95 16.69 9.57
C SER A 720 -28.23 18.11 10.06
N THR A 721 -29.50 18.45 10.33
CA THR A 721 -29.87 19.76 10.91
C THR A 721 -29.46 19.89 12.37
N ALA A 722 -29.48 18.79 13.14
CA ALA A 722 -29.01 18.77 14.52
C ALA A 722 -27.50 19.02 14.56
N TRP A 723 -26.71 18.35 13.72
CA TRP A 723 -25.26 18.55 13.64
C TRP A 723 -24.88 19.98 13.20
N CYS A 724 -25.62 20.53 12.24
CA CYS A 724 -25.44 21.93 11.79
C CYS A 724 -25.59 22.93 12.95
N LEU A 725 -26.61 22.74 13.81
CA LEU A 725 -26.86 23.56 15.00
C LEU A 725 -25.80 23.32 16.10
N LEU A 726 -25.53 22.06 16.43
CA LEU A 726 -24.60 21.68 17.49
C LEU A 726 -23.16 22.16 17.22
N GLY A 727 -22.73 22.10 15.95
CA GLY A 727 -21.42 22.61 15.54
C GLY A 727 -21.28 24.13 15.61
N ARG A 728 -22.38 24.88 15.47
CA ARG A 728 -22.34 26.36 15.53
C ARG A 728 -22.00 26.87 16.93
N GLU A 729 -22.63 26.27 17.94
CA GLU A 729 -22.51 26.70 19.33
C GLU A 729 -21.31 26.09 20.06
N LYS A 730 -20.56 25.18 19.42
CA LYS A 730 -19.31 24.57 19.94
C LYS A 730 -19.44 23.92 21.34
N GLY A 731 -20.67 23.55 21.74
CA GLY A 731 -20.98 23.00 23.08
C GLY A 731 -21.39 24.03 24.14
N GLY A 732 -21.63 25.29 23.75
CA GLY A 732 -22.17 26.34 24.61
C GLY A 732 -23.65 26.18 24.97
N ILE A 733 -24.38 25.30 24.26
CA ILE A 733 -25.80 25.03 24.51
C ILE A 733 -25.96 24.29 25.84
N GLN A 734 -26.86 24.78 26.69
CA GLN A 734 -27.27 24.05 27.88
C GLN A 734 -28.06 22.80 27.47
N ILE A 735 -27.47 21.63 27.70
CA ILE A 735 -28.12 20.35 27.41
C ILE A 735 -28.85 19.89 28.67
N THR A 736 -30.17 19.87 28.58
CA THR A 736 -31.05 19.37 29.64
C THR A 736 -31.40 17.91 29.39
N GLU A 737 -31.93 17.24 30.42
CA GLU A 737 -32.49 15.89 30.31
C GLU A 737 -33.53 15.77 29.18
N ARG A 738 -34.29 16.85 28.91
CA ARG A 738 -35.30 16.89 27.84
C ARG A 738 -34.70 16.66 26.46
N VAL A 739 -33.51 17.20 26.19
CA VAL A 739 -32.79 17.03 24.91
C VAL A 739 -32.32 15.59 24.78
N VAL A 740 -31.81 15.01 25.86
CA VAL A 740 -31.32 13.62 25.91
C VAL A 740 -32.45 12.62 25.72
N ILE A 741 -33.60 12.83 26.36
CA ILE A 741 -34.82 12.03 26.14
C ILE A 741 -35.26 12.13 24.67
N ALA A 742 -35.23 13.33 24.07
CA ALA A 742 -35.60 13.51 22.68
C ALA A 742 -34.67 12.72 21.73
N ALA A 743 -33.36 12.73 21.99
CA ALA A 743 -32.38 11.96 21.25
C ALA A 743 -32.60 10.45 21.41
N ALA A 744 -32.71 9.98 22.65
CA ALA A 744 -32.96 8.58 22.97
C ALA A 744 -34.26 8.06 22.32
N THR A 745 -35.29 8.89 22.14
CA THR A 745 -36.57 8.46 21.56
C THR A 745 -36.54 8.31 20.04
N LYS A 746 -35.88 9.22 19.31
CA LYS A 746 -36.08 9.36 17.85
C LYS A 746 -34.83 9.58 17.00
N SER A 747 -33.68 9.87 17.61
CA SER A 747 -32.44 10.21 16.89
C SER A 747 -31.51 9.00 16.82
N SER A 748 -30.36 9.18 16.17
CA SER A 748 -29.33 8.15 16.05
C SER A 748 -28.50 7.98 17.32
N GLU A 749 -27.83 6.83 17.41
CA GLU A 749 -26.81 6.55 18.43
C GLU A 749 -25.76 7.66 18.51
N SER A 750 -25.31 8.19 17.36
CA SER A 750 -24.25 9.20 17.29
C SER A 750 -24.63 10.51 17.98
N VAL A 751 -25.88 10.97 17.82
CA VAL A 751 -26.36 12.18 18.51
C VAL A 751 -26.42 11.93 20.00
N LEU A 752 -26.98 10.79 20.43
CA LEU A 752 -27.05 10.45 21.85
C LEU A 752 -25.65 10.34 22.49
N GLN A 753 -24.71 9.71 21.79
CA GLN A 753 -23.32 9.58 22.22
C GLN A 753 -22.67 10.95 22.45
N TYR A 754 -22.79 11.88 21.49
CA TYR A 754 -22.27 13.24 21.65
C TYR A 754 -22.84 13.95 22.88
N LEU A 755 -24.16 13.86 23.08
CA LEU A 755 -24.84 14.52 24.21
C LEU A 755 -24.33 13.96 25.54
N LEU A 756 -24.20 12.63 25.66
CA LEU A 756 -23.82 11.97 26.90
C LEU A 756 -22.32 12.07 27.21
N GLU A 757 -21.45 11.94 26.21
CA GLU A 757 -20.00 11.97 26.42
C GLU A 757 -19.47 13.39 26.68
N ARG A 758 -20.01 14.40 26.01
CA ARG A 758 -19.56 15.79 26.17
C ARG A 758 -20.23 16.53 27.33
N HIS A 759 -21.43 16.10 27.72
CA HIS A 759 -22.17 16.70 28.85
C HIS A 759 -22.32 15.74 30.03
N ARG A 760 -21.38 14.79 30.18
CA ARG A 760 -21.34 13.77 31.22
C ARG A 760 -21.61 14.31 32.62
N ASP A 761 -21.00 15.44 32.98
CA ASP A 761 -21.12 16.03 34.32
C ASP A 761 -22.46 16.75 34.55
N LYS A 762 -23.28 16.92 33.51
CA LYS A 762 -24.51 17.72 33.51
C LYS A 762 -25.78 16.89 33.25
N VAL A 763 -25.65 15.62 32.89
CA VAL A 763 -26.78 14.75 32.53
C VAL A 763 -26.79 13.52 33.43
N LEU A 764 -27.87 13.36 34.20
CA LEU A 764 -28.17 12.11 34.88
C LEU A 764 -28.96 11.20 33.93
N ILE A 765 -28.54 9.95 33.77
CA ILE A 765 -29.32 8.97 33.02
C ILE A 765 -30.44 8.46 33.92
N THR A 766 -31.64 8.96 33.68
CA THR A 766 -32.85 8.58 34.41
C THR A 766 -33.55 7.40 33.76
N GLU A 767 -34.51 6.81 34.47
CA GLU A 767 -35.43 5.82 33.92
C GLU A 767 -36.12 6.32 32.63
N GLU A 768 -36.43 7.63 32.53
CA GLU A 768 -37.09 8.19 31.36
C GLU A 768 -36.21 8.16 30.11
N VAL A 769 -34.89 8.29 30.25
CA VAL A 769 -33.93 8.15 29.13
C VAL A 769 -33.93 6.71 28.60
N VAL A 770 -33.93 5.73 29.50
CA VAL A 770 -33.99 4.31 29.13
C VAL A 770 -35.35 3.97 28.52
N PHE A 771 -36.43 4.47 29.10
CA PHE A 771 -37.79 4.34 28.57
C PHE A 771 -37.90 4.91 27.15
N ALA A 772 -37.28 6.05 26.88
CA ALA A 772 -37.19 6.63 25.55
C ALA A 772 -36.40 5.74 24.58
N ALA A 773 -35.23 5.25 25.01
CA ALA A 773 -34.37 4.40 24.18
C ALA A 773 -35.03 3.08 23.75
N VAL A 774 -35.79 2.43 24.64
CA VAL A 774 -36.52 1.20 24.29
C VAL A 774 -37.68 1.46 23.33
N GLN A 775 -38.08 2.71 23.11
CA GLN A 775 -39.09 3.10 22.11
C GLN A 775 -38.45 3.52 20.78
N ASN A 776 -37.13 3.65 20.73
CA ASN A 776 -36.43 4.02 19.51
C ASN A 776 -36.58 2.92 18.44
N LYS A 777 -36.46 3.32 17.18
CA LYS A 777 -36.40 2.41 16.04
C LYS A 777 -35.00 1.83 15.84
N GLU A 778 -33.97 2.59 16.20
CA GLU A 778 -32.58 2.18 16.10
C GLU A 778 -32.16 1.38 17.33
N ARG A 779 -31.88 0.10 17.11
CA ARG A 779 -31.38 -0.80 18.16
C ARG A 779 -30.10 -0.31 18.82
N SER A 780 -29.23 0.34 18.05
CA SER A 780 -27.91 0.78 18.48
C SER A 780 -27.96 1.79 19.63
N VAL A 781 -28.98 2.65 19.67
CA VAL A 781 -29.23 3.59 20.77
C VAL A 781 -29.40 2.88 22.11
N LEU A 782 -30.20 1.80 22.13
CA LEU A 782 -30.40 1.01 23.35
C LEU A 782 -29.12 0.25 23.74
N ASN A 783 -28.44 -0.36 22.77
CA ASN A 783 -27.19 -1.08 23.02
C ASN A 783 -26.14 -0.15 23.64
N TYR A 784 -25.89 1.03 23.05
CA TYR A 784 -24.92 2.00 23.55
C TYR A 784 -25.21 2.39 25.01
N LEU A 785 -26.48 2.69 25.34
CA LEU A 785 -26.88 3.03 26.70
C LEU A 785 -26.61 1.91 27.69
N LEU A 786 -26.94 0.66 27.34
CA LEU A 786 -26.72 -0.48 28.24
C LEU A 786 -25.24 -0.81 28.39
N GLU A 787 -24.48 -0.82 27.30
CA GLU A 787 -23.05 -1.13 27.31
C GLU A 787 -22.25 -0.11 28.12
N ARG A 788 -22.58 1.18 27.98
CA ARG A 788 -21.80 2.26 28.59
C ARG A 788 -22.33 2.71 29.94
N TRP A 789 -23.63 2.58 30.17
CA TRP A 789 -24.32 3.13 31.34
C TRP A 789 -25.22 2.12 32.06
N GLY A 790 -25.19 0.84 31.68
CA GLY A 790 -26.06 -0.20 32.25
C GLY A 790 -26.00 -0.28 33.77
N SER A 791 -24.84 -0.04 34.40
CA SER A 791 -24.73 -0.03 35.87
C SER A 791 -25.54 1.08 36.56
N GLU A 792 -25.82 2.17 35.86
CA GLU A 792 -26.52 3.36 36.38
C GLU A 792 -28.01 3.37 36.02
N THR A 793 -28.44 2.51 35.08
CA THR A 793 -29.83 2.45 34.63
C THR A 793 -30.70 1.56 35.50
N LEU A 794 -31.83 2.10 35.98
CA LEU A 794 -32.89 1.32 36.64
C LEU A 794 -33.89 0.80 35.60
N ILE A 795 -34.10 -0.51 35.52
CA ILE A 795 -35.12 -1.12 34.66
C ILE A 795 -36.38 -1.40 35.48
N THR A 796 -37.42 -0.59 35.28
CA THR A 796 -38.72 -0.80 35.94
C THR A 796 -39.68 -1.62 35.07
N LYS A 797 -40.82 -2.00 35.66
CA LYS A 797 -41.96 -2.57 34.93
C LYS A 797 -42.40 -1.70 33.75
N LYS A 798 -42.34 -0.36 33.86
CA LYS A 798 -42.70 0.59 32.80
C LYS A 798 -41.78 0.41 31.58
N VAL A 799 -40.47 0.34 31.81
CA VAL A 799 -39.46 0.11 30.77
C VAL A 799 -39.62 -1.26 30.13
N ALA A 800 -39.84 -2.31 30.93
CA ALA A 800 -40.05 -3.68 30.43
C ALA A 800 -41.30 -3.78 29.53
N ILE A 801 -42.41 -3.14 29.89
CA ILE A 801 -43.62 -3.09 29.04
C ILE A 801 -43.35 -2.36 27.74
N ALA A 802 -42.65 -1.22 27.78
CA ALA A 802 -42.30 -0.47 26.56
C ALA A 802 -41.40 -1.29 25.63
N ALA A 803 -40.38 -1.95 26.18
CA ALA A 803 -39.50 -2.84 25.43
C ALA A 803 -40.25 -4.04 24.83
N ALA A 804 -41.23 -4.61 25.55
CA ALA A 804 -42.09 -5.68 25.06
C ALA A 804 -43.01 -5.22 23.91
N ARG A 805 -43.30 -3.93 23.80
CA ARG A 805 -44.11 -3.33 22.73
C ARG A 805 -43.30 -2.82 21.53
N ASN A 806 -41.97 -2.80 21.61
CA ASN A 806 -41.14 -2.32 20.49
C ASN A 806 -41.30 -3.26 19.29
N GLU A 807 -41.78 -2.72 18.17
CA GLU A 807 -42.05 -3.48 16.94
C GLU A 807 -40.87 -3.44 15.94
N PHE A 808 -39.82 -2.66 16.21
CA PHE A 808 -38.68 -2.46 15.30
C PHE A 808 -37.56 -3.46 15.55
N PHE A 809 -37.32 -3.83 16.81
CA PHE A 809 -36.35 -4.84 17.20
C PHE A 809 -36.74 -5.45 18.56
N PRO A 810 -36.21 -6.62 18.94
CA PRO A 810 -36.60 -7.30 20.18
C PRO A 810 -35.93 -6.65 21.41
N ALA A 811 -36.32 -5.43 21.74
CA ALA A 811 -35.75 -4.64 22.83
C ALA A 811 -35.82 -5.36 24.18
N LEU A 812 -36.93 -6.06 24.45
CA LEU A 812 -37.09 -6.83 25.69
C LEU A 812 -36.02 -7.91 25.85
N LYS A 813 -35.61 -8.56 24.76
CA LYS A 813 -34.55 -9.58 24.80
C LYS A 813 -33.20 -8.98 25.17
N ILE A 814 -32.87 -7.81 24.63
CA ILE A 814 -31.63 -7.10 24.94
C ILE A 814 -31.58 -6.76 26.43
N LEU A 815 -32.70 -6.24 26.97
CA LEU A 815 -32.81 -5.97 28.41
C LEU A 815 -32.70 -7.24 29.26
N LEU A 816 -33.33 -8.35 28.85
CA LEU A 816 -33.24 -9.62 29.58
C LEU A 816 -31.82 -10.19 29.60
N HIS A 817 -31.07 -10.04 28.51
CA HIS A 817 -29.68 -10.48 28.44
C HIS A 817 -28.76 -9.67 29.36
N GLU A 818 -28.83 -8.33 29.27
CA GLU A 818 -27.93 -7.46 30.03
C GLU A 818 -28.34 -7.27 31.49
N LYS A 819 -29.65 -7.34 31.77
CA LYS A 819 -30.25 -6.92 33.05
C LYS A 819 -31.30 -7.89 33.59
N GLY A 820 -31.33 -9.13 33.09
CA GLY A 820 -32.41 -10.09 33.36
C GLY A 820 -32.78 -10.30 34.83
N SER A 821 -31.80 -10.35 35.74
CA SER A 821 -32.05 -10.53 37.18
C SER A 821 -32.76 -9.33 37.83
N GLU A 822 -32.65 -8.14 37.25
CA GLU A 822 -33.29 -6.90 37.74
C GLU A 822 -34.73 -6.74 37.21
N ILE A 823 -35.13 -7.54 36.22
CA ILE A 823 -36.42 -7.39 35.52
C ILE A 823 -37.45 -8.39 36.06
N GLU A 824 -38.48 -7.84 36.70
CA GLU A 824 -39.67 -8.59 37.09
C GLU A 824 -40.61 -8.79 35.88
N ILE A 825 -40.84 -10.05 35.51
CA ILE A 825 -41.76 -10.39 34.41
C ILE A 825 -43.19 -10.49 34.94
N THR A 826 -43.92 -9.38 34.83
CA THR A 826 -45.33 -9.29 35.22
C THR A 826 -46.28 -9.69 34.09
N GLU A 827 -47.55 -9.96 34.42
CA GLU A 827 -48.58 -10.29 33.42
C GLU A 827 -48.68 -9.23 32.31
N ASP A 828 -48.54 -7.94 32.64
CA ASP A 828 -48.59 -6.85 31.66
C ASP A 828 -47.46 -6.91 30.63
N VAL A 829 -46.27 -7.39 31.03
CA VAL A 829 -45.12 -7.59 30.13
C VAL A 829 -45.40 -8.75 29.16
N VAL A 830 -45.99 -9.84 29.68
CA VAL A 830 -46.38 -11.00 28.87
C VAL A 830 -47.49 -10.65 27.89
N LEU A 831 -48.50 -9.89 28.33
CA LEU A 831 -49.57 -9.39 27.46
C LEU A 831 -49.02 -8.45 26.39
N ALA A 832 -48.14 -7.51 26.76
CA ALA A 832 -47.47 -6.64 25.80
C ALA A 832 -46.69 -7.42 24.74
N ALA A 833 -45.92 -8.43 25.14
CA ALA A 833 -45.21 -9.32 24.22
C ALA A 833 -46.17 -10.14 23.33
N ALA A 834 -47.33 -10.57 23.86
CA ALA A 834 -48.33 -11.29 23.10
C ALA A 834 -49.05 -10.43 22.04
N PHE A 835 -49.23 -9.13 22.31
CA PHE A 835 -49.79 -8.16 21.37
C PHE A 835 -48.77 -7.55 20.41
N ASN A 836 -47.49 -7.80 20.60
CA ASN A 836 -46.45 -7.31 19.69
C ASN A 836 -46.60 -7.96 18.30
N ARG A 837 -46.57 -7.14 17.26
CA ARG A 837 -46.62 -7.60 15.86
C ARG A 837 -45.43 -8.49 15.49
N GLU A 838 -44.29 -8.27 16.14
CA GLU A 838 -43.10 -9.09 15.97
C GLU A 838 -43.26 -10.39 16.77
N LYS A 839 -43.64 -11.45 16.04
CA LYS A 839 -44.17 -12.69 16.61
C LYS A 839 -43.16 -13.50 17.43
N THR A 840 -41.88 -13.14 17.32
CA THR A 840 -40.76 -13.77 18.01
C THR A 840 -40.64 -13.30 19.45
N VAL A 841 -41.13 -12.10 19.80
CA VAL A 841 -40.91 -11.48 21.13
C VAL A 841 -41.48 -12.32 22.27
N LEU A 842 -42.74 -12.75 22.16
CA LEU A 842 -43.34 -13.64 23.16
C LEU A 842 -42.64 -15.00 23.23
N HIS A 843 -42.27 -15.56 22.08
CA HIS A 843 -41.59 -16.85 22.04
C HIS A 843 -40.23 -16.79 22.75
N MET A 844 -39.44 -15.74 22.52
CA MET A 844 -38.15 -15.54 23.17
C MET A 844 -38.29 -15.33 24.68
N LEU A 845 -39.27 -14.52 25.12
CA LEU A 845 -39.56 -14.34 26.54
C LEU A 845 -39.85 -15.68 27.24
N LEU A 846 -40.62 -16.55 26.59
CA LEU A 846 -40.94 -17.88 27.10
C LEU A 846 -39.75 -18.83 27.08
N GLN A 847 -38.84 -18.72 26.12
CA GLN A 847 -37.61 -19.51 26.10
C GLN A 847 -36.64 -19.11 27.22
N GLU A 848 -36.47 -17.81 27.47
CA GLU A 848 -35.48 -17.31 28.43
C GLU A 848 -35.98 -17.34 29.88
N ARG A 849 -37.27 -17.07 30.12
CA ARG A 849 -37.85 -16.91 31.47
C ARG A 849 -39.14 -17.72 31.67
N GLY A 850 -39.42 -18.70 30.83
CA GLY A 850 -40.70 -19.41 30.83
C GLY A 850 -41.01 -20.22 32.10
N ASP A 851 -40.04 -20.48 32.98
CA ASP A 851 -40.26 -21.16 34.26
C ASP A 851 -40.81 -20.21 35.34
N GLU A 852 -40.59 -18.90 35.18
CA GLU A 852 -41.04 -17.87 36.11
C GLU A 852 -42.40 -17.27 35.71
N ILE A 853 -42.87 -17.56 34.50
CA ILE A 853 -44.06 -16.94 33.92
C ILE A 853 -45.29 -17.84 34.13
N GLN A 854 -46.24 -17.37 34.93
CA GLN A 854 -47.59 -17.93 34.90
C GLN A 854 -48.41 -17.33 33.75
N ILE A 855 -48.63 -18.13 32.71
CA ILE A 855 -49.31 -17.66 31.50
C ILE A 855 -50.82 -17.66 31.72
N THR A 856 -51.41 -16.48 31.66
CA THR A 856 -52.85 -16.29 31.83
C THR A 856 -53.63 -16.61 30.56
N THR A 857 -54.93 -16.90 30.70
CA THR A 857 -55.82 -17.16 29.56
C THR A 857 -55.88 -15.96 28.62
N ALA A 858 -55.78 -14.73 29.16
CA ALA A 858 -55.73 -13.51 28.38
C ALA A 858 -54.49 -13.47 27.46
N ALA A 859 -53.31 -13.85 27.95
CA ALA A 859 -52.08 -13.92 27.15
C ALA A 859 -52.16 -14.97 26.03
N ILE A 860 -52.76 -16.14 26.29
CA ILE A 860 -52.96 -17.18 25.26
C ILE A 860 -53.93 -16.69 24.17
N GLN A 861 -55.02 -16.04 24.57
CA GLN A 861 -55.99 -15.48 23.61
C GLN A 861 -55.37 -14.35 22.78
N ALA A 862 -54.58 -13.46 23.39
CA ALA A 862 -53.84 -12.42 22.71
C ALA A 862 -52.85 -13.01 21.69
N ALA A 863 -52.04 -13.98 22.11
CA ALA A 863 -51.09 -14.69 21.25
C ALA A 863 -51.79 -15.39 20.07
N ARG A 864 -52.96 -15.99 20.30
CA ARG A 864 -53.77 -16.62 19.23
C ARG A 864 -54.33 -15.59 18.25
N LYS A 865 -54.85 -14.46 18.76
CA LYS A 865 -55.41 -13.39 17.93
C LYS A 865 -54.35 -12.72 17.07
N ASN A 866 -53.12 -12.60 17.57
CA ASN A 866 -51.99 -11.98 16.86
C ASN A 866 -51.20 -12.99 16.00
N GLY A 867 -51.54 -14.28 16.05
CA GLY A 867 -50.90 -15.33 15.24
C GLY A 867 -49.48 -15.69 15.69
N ASN A 868 -49.18 -15.65 16.99
CA ASN A 868 -47.89 -16.03 17.58
C ASN A 868 -47.71 -17.56 17.67
N ASN A 869 -47.67 -18.22 16.51
CA ASN A 869 -47.65 -19.68 16.41
C ASN A 869 -46.44 -20.32 17.10
N LEU A 870 -45.26 -19.69 17.04
CA LEU A 870 -44.04 -20.18 17.69
C LEU A 870 -44.17 -20.21 19.22
N ALA A 871 -44.70 -19.14 19.81
CA ALA A 871 -44.97 -19.08 21.24
C ALA A 871 -46.01 -20.13 21.65
N LEU A 872 -47.11 -20.26 20.90
CA LEU A 872 -48.16 -21.25 21.17
C LEU A 872 -47.63 -22.69 21.07
N GLN A 873 -46.80 -22.99 20.08
CA GLN A 873 -46.19 -24.30 19.90
C GLN A 873 -45.21 -24.63 21.03
N TYR A 874 -44.40 -23.65 21.47
CA TYR A 874 -43.51 -23.80 22.62
C TYR A 874 -44.28 -24.18 23.89
N LEU A 875 -45.40 -23.50 24.17
CA LEU A 875 -46.25 -23.82 25.32
C LEU A 875 -46.90 -25.20 25.24
N LEU A 876 -47.32 -25.62 24.05
CA LEU A 876 -47.84 -26.96 23.83
C LEU A 876 -46.78 -28.03 24.07
N ASN A 877 -45.54 -27.81 23.63
CA ASN A 877 -44.43 -28.73 23.83
C ASN A 877 -44.02 -28.82 25.30
N LYS A 878 -43.86 -27.68 26.00
CA LYS A 878 -43.56 -27.64 27.43
C LYS A 878 -44.62 -28.36 28.28
N LYS A 879 -45.90 -28.20 27.92
CA LYS A 879 -47.01 -28.93 28.57
C LYS A 879 -46.98 -30.44 28.30
N ARG A 880 -46.49 -30.86 27.12
CA ARG A 880 -46.28 -32.29 26.81
C ARG A 880 -45.11 -32.87 27.59
N GLU A 881 -44.02 -32.12 27.73
CA GLU A 881 -42.85 -32.52 28.54
C GLU A 881 -43.20 -32.66 30.03
N GLN A 882 -43.95 -31.70 30.61
CA GLN A 882 -44.45 -31.79 32.00
C GLN A 882 -45.39 -32.98 32.22
N ARG A 883 -46.20 -33.36 31.22
CA ARG A 883 -47.05 -34.57 31.26
C ARG A 883 -46.23 -35.86 31.08
N GLY A 884 -45.14 -35.80 30.32
CA GLY A 884 -44.22 -36.92 30.11
C GLY A 884 -43.32 -37.21 31.32
N SER A 885 -42.89 -36.19 32.07
CA SER A 885 -42.17 -36.39 33.34
C SER A 885 -43.09 -36.90 34.45
N SER A 886 -44.30 -36.36 34.56
CA SER A 886 -45.35 -36.84 35.49
C SER A 886 -45.76 -38.31 35.22
N ALA A 887 -45.71 -38.77 33.97
CA ALA A 887 -45.98 -40.17 33.61
C ALA A 887 -44.79 -41.12 33.92
N LYS A 888 -43.56 -40.60 34.04
CA LYS A 888 -42.41 -41.38 34.49
C LYS A 888 -42.36 -41.52 36.02
N ASP A 889 -42.82 -40.51 36.77
CA ASP A 889 -42.89 -40.56 38.24
C ASP A 889 -44.12 -41.32 38.78
N SER A 890 -45.05 -41.74 37.91
CA SER A 890 -46.24 -42.53 38.27
C SER A 890 -46.19 -43.99 37.77
N SER A 891 -45.01 -44.48 37.37
CA SER A 891 -44.75 -45.91 37.11
C SER A 891 -43.72 -46.50 38.07
N GLY A 892 -43.83 -46.14 39.35
CA GLY A 892 -43.21 -46.81 40.49
C GLY A 892 -44.21 -47.64 41.28
#